data_AF-A0AAW4YIN2-F1
#
_entry.id   AF-A0AAW4YIN2-F1
#
_cell.length_a   1.000
_cell.length_b   1.000
_cell.length_c   1.000
_cell.angle_alpha   90.00
_cell.angle_beta   90.00
_cell.angle_gamma   90.00
#
_symmetry.space_group_name_H-M   'P 1'
#
loop_
_entity.id
_entity.type
_entity.pdbx_description
1 polymer ?
#
loop_
_entity_poly.entity_id
_entity_poly.type
_entity_poly.pdbx_seq_one_letter_code
_entity_poly.pdbx_strand_id
1 'polypeptide(L)'
;MIDWLLKNDVKVLQNIDSTSISMVVKQSVLKGILGEYSKEQIYPDDFYKIAKFIACLCNTKNNAEFLLKEYRNVHQINPYLALLATCVSMMDFSSPSVGILLSDFKNVVFDKINELGNNDDQETYSLYVPFYSSYLNAEEDIDRLIILDVKSKDHHIIQTAFQLIANLNQADKYVEYIIAQERYLQNYSLKSTTHIVHRHDFYKCLGNVYGKNELKRLWEFLPQLFDEEKADHNQADLLNPIQKMLCNSKVYVDDEVFCQVVIDSWIQIAKDHDYISFSLRDTIVEIYKAFRNFCIENVLKPDFISLINEIRGVEDTQQEIRLLQILKIKLSLLGAETDLKECIDVLKPDSINDFGIATWLTNNYDDAWNLLHYDLVHKKFPKRRFYHPNEMKLREEKSMALLLDYAQFKETVLYIVNQYAPKARKELYAKVKECEENKWDSYVGSFMSLFYNDNTQEYDLQKIKNKIEDQSLYELFVLDQLANHRIKQLTGKQKNCLKVILEHVLPKIKDNRTGQRYLSLALDYEITLDKDVQEICLKYASVRDSRWEHAYSHKPFIDYAVQELGKERAEHRIISLIKNPKGLDVCDYLELAKYAINAHLSGVYSYIFEFIKHDEDGYSGNIINLYLKSEPDGMEQIMAIFQDIPDKHKAYVLKMLMCHLKDDMQLVKDTLAHFKDTLLKYDKKTYLECQASLGNQEALEEILKCMTEDKYYFGNVFTAIRFCNYTIDSLPVFDKLLDLSFTMDSSFWTSSIIDGIKGMVGTSSVNLEKVIKVLSSKITDERTWLNKTIDSIKYSYYEAVDSHMTIELAAEKVRKMKMLSNSLNI
;
A
#
# COMPACT_ATOMS: atom_id res chain seq x y z
N MET A 1 -38.35 -25.19 -25.59
CA MET A 1 -37.42 -25.43 -24.47
C MET A 1 -36.84 -24.10 -23.95
N ILE A 2 -36.08 -23.34 -24.75
CA ILE A 2 -35.68 -21.97 -24.36
C ILE A 2 -36.89 -21.04 -24.18
N ASP A 3 -37.91 -21.10 -25.05
CA ASP A 3 -39.17 -20.35 -24.85
C ASP A 3 -39.89 -20.73 -23.56
N TRP A 4 -39.64 -21.93 -23.07
CA TRP A 4 -40.16 -22.38 -21.80
C TRP A 4 -39.33 -21.79 -20.66
N LEU A 5 -37.99 -21.88 -20.71
CA LEU A 5 -37.08 -21.28 -19.71
C LEU A 5 -37.29 -19.76 -19.60
N LEU A 6 -37.46 -19.06 -20.72
CA LEU A 6 -37.75 -17.63 -20.75
C LEU A 6 -39.03 -17.22 -20.01
N LYS A 7 -40.01 -18.13 -19.95
CA LYS A 7 -41.27 -17.87 -19.26
C LYS A 7 -41.21 -18.22 -17.78
N ASN A 8 -40.16 -18.88 -17.33
CA ASN A 8 -40.20 -19.68 -16.12
C ASN A 8 -38.94 -19.49 -15.25
N ASP A 9 -37.74 -19.69 -15.81
CA ASP A 9 -36.47 -19.50 -15.11
C ASP A 9 -35.42 -18.97 -16.08
N VAL A 10 -35.32 -17.65 -16.12
CA VAL A 10 -34.46 -16.92 -17.05
C VAL A 10 -32.98 -17.03 -16.64
N LYS A 11 -32.68 -17.18 -15.34
CA LYS A 11 -31.30 -17.11 -14.83
C LYS A 11 -30.45 -18.28 -15.27
N VAL A 12 -31.05 -19.46 -15.42
CA VAL A 12 -30.39 -20.66 -15.98
C VAL A 12 -29.81 -20.41 -17.38
N LEU A 13 -30.40 -19.49 -18.16
CA LEU A 13 -29.96 -19.16 -19.52
C LEU A 13 -28.59 -18.45 -19.55
N GLN A 14 -28.11 -17.93 -18.42
CA GLN A 14 -26.81 -17.24 -18.31
C GLN A 14 -25.61 -18.19 -18.39
N ASN A 15 -25.83 -19.50 -18.22
CA ASN A 15 -24.78 -20.52 -18.24
C ASN A 15 -24.65 -21.24 -19.60
N ILE A 16 -25.42 -20.82 -20.60
CA ILE A 16 -25.41 -21.44 -21.93
C ILE A 16 -24.25 -20.87 -22.75
N ASP A 17 -23.63 -21.67 -23.61
CA ASP A 17 -22.65 -21.17 -24.59
C ASP A 17 -23.35 -20.26 -25.62
N SER A 18 -22.96 -18.99 -25.66
CA SER A 18 -23.54 -18.01 -26.60
C SER A 18 -23.31 -18.39 -28.08
N THR A 19 -22.32 -19.23 -28.39
CA THR A 19 -22.07 -19.69 -29.77
C THR A 19 -22.95 -20.88 -30.16
N SER A 20 -23.54 -21.58 -29.19
CA SER A 20 -24.36 -22.78 -29.42
C SER A 20 -25.86 -22.49 -29.63
N ILE A 21 -26.27 -21.21 -29.60
CA ILE A 21 -27.67 -20.79 -29.76
C ILE A 21 -27.88 -19.92 -31.02
N SER A 22 -29.01 -20.15 -31.70
CA SER A 22 -29.33 -19.44 -32.95
C SER A 22 -29.60 -17.95 -32.71
N MET A 23 -29.49 -17.14 -33.76
CA MET A 23 -29.65 -15.68 -33.69
C MET A 23 -31.02 -15.25 -33.14
N VAL A 24 -32.10 -15.95 -33.52
CA VAL A 24 -33.46 -15.70 -33.02
C VAL A 24 -33.56 -15.99 -31.51
N VAL A 25 -32.88 -17.06 -31.07
CA VAL A 25 -32.85 -17.47 -29.67
C VAL A 25 -32.04 -16.50 -28.82
N LYS A 26 -30.90 -16.00 -29.32
CA LYS A 26 -30.07 -14.99 -28.63
C LYS A 26 -30.87 -13.76 -28.23
N GLN A 27 -31.71 -13.25 -29.14
CA GLN A 27 -32.52 -12.07 -28.85
C GLN A 27 -33.52 -12.31 -27.71
N SER A 28 -34.18 -13.46 -27.73
CA SER A 28 -35.13 -13.83 -26.67
C SER A 28 -34.42 -14.05 -25.34
N VAL A 29 -33.26 -14.72 -25.34
CA VAL A 29 -32.38 -14.90 -24.16
C VAL A 29 -31.94 -13.57 -23.57
N LEU A 30 -31.44 -12.65 -24.41
CA LEU A 30 -31.04 -11.31 -24.00
C LEU A 30 -32.19 -10.55 -23.33
N LYS A 31 -33.36 -10.49 -23.99
CA LYS A 31 -34.57 -9.84 -23.46
C LYS A 31 -35.03 -10.45 -22.14
N GLY A 32 -34.95 -11.78 -22.04
CA GLY A 32 -35.23 -12.49 -20.80
C GLY A 32 -34.30 -12.01 -19.68
N ILE A 33 -32.99 -12.19 -19.86
CA ILE A 33 -31.97 -11.94 -18.82
C ILE A 33 -31.98 -10.49 -18.36
N LEU A 34 -32.00 -9.55 -19.31
CA LEU A 34 -32.07 -8.12 -18.99
C LEU A 34 -33.40 -7.76 -18.31
N GLY A 35 -34.52 -8.31 -18.80
CA GLY A 35 -35.83 -8.13 -18.18
C GLY A 35 -35.92 -8.68 -16.76
N GLU A 36 -35.16 -9.72 -16.44
CA GLU A 36 -35.01 -10.21 -15.07
C GLU A 36 -34.21 -9.22 -14.25
N TYR A 37 -32.95 -8.92 -14.60
CA TYR A 37 -32.13 -7.99 -13.79
C TYR A 37 -32.73 -6.60 -13.64
N SER A 38 -33.48 -6.11 -14.64
CA SER A 38 -34.23 -4.85 -14.62
C SER A 38 -35.29 -4.82 -13.53
N LYS A 39 -36.13 -5.86 -13.44
CA LYS A 39 -37.17 -5.94 -12.39
C LYS A 39 -36.56 -6.05 -11.01
N GLU A 40 -35.43 -6.71 -10.98
CA GLU A 40 -35.00 -7.41 -9.79
C GLU A 40 -34.03 -6.44 -9.05
N GLN A 41 -33.14 -5.66 -9.72
CA GLN A 41 -32.26 -4.61 -9.13
C GLN A 41 -31.17 -5.06 -8.09
N ILE A 42 -30.28 -6.00 -8.44
CA ILE A 42 -29.11 -6.47 -7.65
C ILE A 42 -27.95 -6.78 -8.60
N TYR A 43 -26.75 -6.74 -8.03
CA TYR A 43 -25.52 -7.20 -8.63
C TYR A 43 -25.53 -8.72 -8.84
N PRO A 44 -25.23 -9.22 -10.04
CA PRO A 44 -25.03 -10.64 -10.27
C PRO A 44 -23.91 -11.24 -9.39
N ASP A 45 -24.08 -12.49 -8.94
CA ASP A 45 -23.11 -13.22 -8.10
C ASP A 45 -21.73 -13.38 -8.78
N ASP A 46 -21.69 -13.52 -10.11
CA ASP A 46 -20.47 -13.47 -10.94
C ASP A 46 -20.60 -12.35 -11.98
N PHE A 47 -20.37 -11.13 -11.50
CA PHE A 47 -20.64 -9.88 -12.21
C PHE A 47 -19.97 -9.79 -13.59
N TYR A 48 -18.66 -10.10 -13.66
CA TYR A 48 -17.89 -10.00 -14.90
C TYR A 48 -18.26 -11.08 -15.91
N LYS A 49 -18.45 -12.33 -15.47
CA LYS A 49 -18.86 -13.44 -16.35
C LYS A 49 -20.20 -13.15 -17.00
N ILE A 50 -21.17 -12.66 -16.22
CA ILE A 50 -22.53 -12.38 -16.71
C ILE A 50 -22.53 -11.19 -17.66
N ALA A 51 -21.81 -10.11 -17.34
CA ALA A 51 -21.68 -8.96 -18.24
C ALA A 51 -21.05 -9.35 -19.59
N LYS A 52 -19.96 -10.14 -19.56
CA LYS A 52 -19.31 -10.65 -20.76
C LYS A 52 -20.24 -11.54 -21.59
N PHE A 53 -21.00 -12.41 -20.95
CA PHE A 53 -21.99 -13.25 -21.63
C PHE A 53 -23.05 -12.41 -22.34
N ILE A 54 -23.63 -11.43 -21.66
CA ILE A 54 -24.62 -10.50 -22.23
C ILE A 54 -24.01 -9.74 -23.43
N ALA A 55 -22.80 -9.21 -23.30
CA ALA A 55 -22.11 -8.54 -24.40
C ALA A 55 -21.91 -9.46 -25.62
N CYS A 56 -21.60 -10.74 -25.41
CA CYS A 56 -21.47 -11.74 -26.49
C CYS A 56 -22.80 -12.02 -27.22
N LEU A 57 -23.95 -11.86 -26.54
CA LEU A 57 -25.27 -11.96 -27.18
C LEU A 57 -25.56 -10.76 -28.10
N CYS A 58 -24.86 -9.64 -27.92
CA CYS A 58 -25.03 -8.39 -28.66
C CYS A 58 -24.20 -8.31 -29.94
N ASN A 59 -23.78 -9.45 -30.51
CA ASN A 59 -23.02 -9.51 -31.77
C ASN A 59 -23.84 -9.24 -33.04
N THR A 60 -25.07 -8.73 -32.90
CA THR A 60 -25.97 -8.38 -34.01
C THR A 60 -26.63 -7.03 -33.74
N LYS A 61 -26.95 -6.30 -34.81
CA LYS A 61 -27.61 -4.98 -34.74
C LYS A 61 -28.78 -4.95 -33.76
N ASN A 62 -29.76 -5.86 -33.94
CA ASN A 62 -31.01 -5.84 -33.17
C ASN A 62 -30.79 -6.08 -31.67
N ASN A 63 -29.78 -6.87 -31.30
CA ASN A 63 -29.48 -7.17 -29.90
C ASN A 63 -28.69 -6.04 -29.25
N ALA A 64 -27.71 -5.49 -29.98
CA ALA A 64 -26.98 -4.30 -29.56
C ALA A 64 -27.91 -3.08 -29.38
N GLU A 65 -28.80 -2.82 -30.34
CA GLU A 65 -29.83 -1.75 -30.23
C GLU A 65 -30.72 -1.96 -29.00
N PHE A 66 -31.09 -3.21 -28.70
CA PHE A 66 -31.90 -3.52 -27.52
C PHE A 66 -31.14 -3.20 -26.23
N LEU A 67 -29.87 -3.61 -26.10
CA LEU A 67 -29.06 -3.33 -24.92
C LEU A 67 -28.84 -1.81 -24.73
N LEU A 68 -28.54 -1.06 -25.80
CA LEU A 68 -28.39 0.40 -25.73
C LEU A 68 -29.71 1.09 -25.33
N LYS A 69 -30.84 0.60 -25.83
CA LYS A 69 -32.16 1.09 -25.44
C LYS A 69 -32.44 0.84 -23.95
N GLU A 70 -32.10 -0.35 -23.45
CA GLU A 70 -32.23 -0.65 -22.02
C GLU A 70 -31.35 0.28 -21.18
N TYR A 71 -30.08 0.46 -21.54
CA TYR A 71 -29.16 1.37 -20.86
C TYR A 71 -29.66 2.82 -20.85
N ARG A 72 -30.23 3.30 -21.97
CA ARG A 72 -30.82 4.64 -22.06
C ARG A 72 -31.98 4.84 -21.07
N ASN A 73 -32.82 3.83 -20.87
CA ASN A 73 -34.08 3.95 -20.12
C ASN A 73 -33.92 3.82 -18.59
N VAL A 74 -32.71 3.56 -18.07
CA VAL A 74 -32.47 3.49 -16.63
C VAL A 74 -32.07 4.86 -16.09
N HIS A 75 -32.92 5.45 -15.24
CA HIS A 75 -32.83 6.86 -14.79
C HIS A 75 -32.36 7.02 -13.33
N GLN A 76 -31.68 6.01 -12.78
CA GLN A 76 -31.16 6.05 -11.40
C GLN A 76 -29.91 5.16 -11.29
N ILE A 77 -28.97 5.55 -10.43
CA ILE A 77 -27.79 4.73 -10.12
C ILE A 77 -28.27 3.54 -9.29
N ASN A 78 -28.13 2.34 -9.85
CA ASN A 78 -28.56 1.10 -9.22
C ASN A 78 -27.74 -0.08 -9.78
N PRO A 79 -27.87 -1.28 -9.18
CA PRO A 79 -27.11 -2.43 -9.65
C PRO A 79 -27.40 -2.85 -11.08
N TYR A 80 -28.62 -2.59 -11.59
CA TYR A 80 -28.96 -2.89 -12.99
C TYR A 80 -28.21 -1.96 -13.96
N LEU A 81 -28.12 -0.67 -13.65
CA LEU A 81 -27.32 0.29 -14.42
C LEU A 81 -25.85 -0.10 -14.44
N ALA A 82 -25.29 -0.52 -13.29
CA ALA A 82 -23.90 -0.97 -13.21
C ALA A 82 -23.63 -2.19 -14.10
N LEU A 83 -24.55 -3.16 -14.11
CA LEU A 83 -24.48 -4.31 -15.02
C LEU A 83 -24.53 -3.86 -16.48
N LEU A 84 -25.50 -3.01 -16.85
CA LEU A 84 -25.63 -2.50 -18.21
C LEU A 84 -24.39 -1.72 -18.67
N ALA A 85 -23.86 -0.84 -17.82
CA ALA A 85 -22.63 -0.07 -18.06
C ALA A 85 -21.43 -0.97 -18.35
N THR A 86 -21.32 -2.07 -17.61
CA THR A 86 -20.27 -3.10 -17.82
C THR A 86 -20.52 -3.93 -19.08
N CYS A 87 -21.79 -4.23 -19.41
CA CYS A 87 -22.13 -4.92 -20.65
C CYS A 87 -21.76 -4.07 -21.88
N VAL A 88 -22.10 -2.76 -21.85
CA VAL A 88 -21.81 -1.86 -22.98
C VAL A 88 -20.32 -1.57 -23.13
N SER A 89 -19.53 -1.55 -22.03
CA SER A 89 -18.08 -1.39 -22.11
C SER A 89 -17.39 -2.55 -22.85
N MET A 90 -17.99 -3.75 -22.79
CA MET A 90 -17.49 -4.99 -23.41
C MET A 90 -18.06 -5.27 -24.81
N MET A 91 -18.92 -4.39 -25.34
CA MET A 91 -19.48 -4.58 -26.67
C MET A 91 -18.40 -4.45 -27.75
N ASP A 92 -18.49 -5.31 -28.76
CA ASP A 92 -17.61 -5.26 -29.93
C ASP A 92 -18.30 -4.56 -31.11
N PHE A 93 -17.82 -3.36 -31.42
CA PHE A 93 -18.28 -2.54 -32.55
C PHE A 93 -17.50 -2.76 -33.85
N SER A 94 -16.55 -3.72 -33.88
CA SER A 94 -15.72 -4.00 -35.07
C SER A 94 -16.52 -4.60 -36.22
N SER A 95 -17.59 -5.34 -35.90
CA SER A 95 -18.51 -5.92 -36.87
C SER A 95 -19.32 -4.83 -37.59
N PRO A 96 -19.41 -4.82 -38.93
CA PRO A 96 -20.19 -3.83 -39.68
C PRO A 96 -21.66 -3.72 -39.26
N SER A 97 -22.26 -4.81 -38.76
CA SER A 97 -23.67 -4.82 -38.35
C SER A 97 -23.91 -4.13 -37.01
N VAL A 98 -22.93 -4.13 -36.11
CA VAL A 98 -22.99 -3.48 -34.80
C VAL A 98 -22.34 -2.10 -34.85
N GLY A 99 -21.30 -1.92 -35.66
CA GLY A 99 -20.53 -0.67 -35.77
C GLY A 99 -21.35 0.55 -36.18
N ILE A 100 -22.47 0.37 -36.89
CA ILE A 100 -23.41 1.48 -37.19
C ILE A 100 -24.04 2.11 -35.94
N LEU A 101 -24.00 1.43 -34.78
CA LEU A 101 -24.53 1.89 -33.51
C LEU A 101 -23.50 2.62 -32.65
N LEU A 102 -22.25 2.72 -33.10
CA LEU A 102 -21.17 3.32 -32.32
C LEU A 102 -21.50 4.76 -31.90
N SER A 103 -22.02 5.58 -32.82
CA SER A 103 -22.43 6.95 -32.50
C SER A 103 -23.58 7.00 -31.48
N ASP A 104 -24.53 6.06 -31.57
CA ASP A 104 -25.64 5.96 -30.62
C ASP A 104 -25.13 5.58 -29.23
N PHE A 105 -24.25 4.57 -29.14
CA PHE A 105 -23.59 4.16 -27.91
C PHE A 105 -22.89 5.33 -27.22
N LYS A 106 -22.05 6.07 -27.95
CA LYS A 106 -21.34 7.25 -27.41
C LYS A 106 -22.34 8.24 -26.83
N ASN A 107 -23.37 8.61 -27.58
CA ASN A 107 -24.38 9.56 -27.13
C ASN A 107 -25.09 9.10 -25.85
N VAL A 108 -25.50 7.83 -25.78
CA VAL A 108 -26.18 7.31 -24.58
C VAL A 108 -25.27 7.35 -23.35
N VAL A 109 -23.98 7.03 -23.48
CA VAL A 109 -23.03 7.10 -22.35
C VAL A 109 -22.94 8.52 -21.80
N PHE A 110 -22.74 9.52 -22.67
CA PHE A 110 -22.67 10.92 -22.25
C PHE A 110 -24.00 11.46 -21.73
N ASP A 111 -25.12 11.09 -22.34
CA ASP A 111 -26.45 11.47 -21.84
C ASP A 111 -26.68 10.92 -20.43
N LYS A 112 -26.20 9.69 -20.16
CA LYS A 112 -26.32 9.06 -18.85
C LYS A 112 -25.50 9.77 -17.77
N ILE A 113 -24.28 10.20 -18.08
CA ILE A 113 -23.44 10.98 -17.16
C ILE A 113 -24.08 12.35 -16.89
N ASN A 114 -24.61 13.02 -17.92
CA ASN A 114 -25.34 14.28 -17.74
C ASN A 114 -26.56 14.14 -16.82
N GLU A 115 -27.25 13.01 -16.94
CA GLU A 115 -28.46 12.74 -16.20
C GLU A 115 -28.19 12.39 -14.73
N LEU A 116 -27.18 11.54 -14.47
CA LEU A 116 -26.98 10.90 -13.17
C LEU A 116 -25.67 11.26 -12.44
N GLY A 117 -24.76 12.00 -13.08
CA GLY A 117 -23.53 12.50 -12.44
C GLY A 117 -23.79 13.50 -11.31
N ASN A 118 -22.73 13.95 -10.64
CA ASN A 118 -22.77 14.85 -9.46
C ASN A 118 -23.22 14.24 -8.13
N ASN A 119 -23.01 12.94 -7.92
CA ASN A 119 -23.33 12.28 -6.66
C ASN A 119 -22.06 11.74 -6.00
N ASP A 120 -21.81 12.15 -4.75
CA ASP A 120 -20.63 11.76 -3.94
C ASP A 120 -20.76 10.33 -3.36
N ASP A 121 -21.14 9.36 -4.19
CA ASP A 121 -21.29 7.96 -3.84
C ASP A 121 -20.30 7.07 -4.60
N GLN A 122 -19.78 6.02 -3.96
CA GLN A 122 -18.91 5.04 -4.61
C GLN A 122 -19.61 4.38 -5.82
N GLU A 123 -20.93 4.26 -5.78
CA GLU A 123 -21.71 3.65 -6.88
C GLU A 123 -21.71 4.50 -8.16
N THR A 124 -21.41 5.81 -8.08
CA THR A 124 -21.29 6.74 -9.21
C THR A 124 -20.18 6.32 -10.19
N TYR A 125 -19.17 5.58 -9.73
CA TYR A 125 -18.12 5.02 -10.58
C TYR A 125 -18.67 4.18 -11.75
N SER A 126 -19.83 3.53 -11.57
CA SER A 126 -20.50 2.72 -12.59
C SER A 126 -20.77 3.48 -13.89
N LEU A 127 -20.98 4.81 -13.82
CA LEU A 127 -21.23 5.67 -14.97
C LEU A 127 -20.00 5.80 -15.90
N TYR A 128 -18.80 5.56 -15.37
CA TYR A 128 -17.53 5.74 -16.06
C TYR A 128 -16.95 4.42 -16.58
N VAL A 129 -17.47 3.28 -16.13
CA VAL A 129 -17.11 1.94 -16.65
C VAL A 129 -17.18 1.82 -18.19
N PRO A 130 -18.12 2.45 -18.91
CA PRO A 130 -18.14 2.42 -20.37
C PRO A 130 -16.83 2.88 -21.04
N PHE A 131 -16.05 3.77 -20.41
CA PHE A 131 -14.78 4.28 -20.94
C PHE A 131 -13.62 3.25 -20.92
N TYR A 132 -13.82 2.09 -20.31
CA TYR A 132 -12.93 0.94 -20.54
C TYR A 132 -13.04 0.35 -21.95
N SER A 133 -14.07 0.75 -22.71
CA SER A 133 -14.21 0.38 -24.12
C SER A 133 -13.17 1.10 -24.96
N SER A 134 -12.45 0.37 -25.83
CA SER A 134 -11.52 0.95 -26.80
C SER A 134 -12.18 1.90 -27.80
N TYR A 135 -13.51 1.92 -27.88
CA TYR A 135 -14.30 2.76 -28.77
C TYR A 135 -14.66 4.14 -28.17
N LEU A 136 -14.36 4.38 -26.89
CA LEU A 136 -14.54 5.64 -26.16
C LEU A 136 -13.19 6.25 -25.76
N ASN A 137 -12.31 6.42 -26.74
CA ASN A 137 -10.96 6.95 -26.53
C ASN A 137 -10.56 7.98 -27.62
N ALA A 138 -11.53 8.51 -28.37
CA ALA A 138 -11.25 9.55 -29.35
C ALA A 138 -11.19 10.93 -28.66
N GLU A 139 -10.49 11.89 -29.27
CA GLU A 139 -10.43 13.27 -28.77
C GLU A 139 -11.81 13.90 -28.56
N GLU A 140 -12.79 13.60 -29.45
CA GLU A 140 -14.17 14.06 -29.29
C GLU A 140 -14.80 13.56 -27.99
N ASP A 141 -14.49 12.32 -27.57
CA ASP A 141 -15.02 11.73 -26.33
C ASP A 141 -14.39 12.44 -25.11
N ILE A 142 -13.09 12.71 -25.17
CA ILE A 142 -12.35 13.43 -24.12
C ILE A 142 -12.88 14.86 -24.00
N ASP A 143 -13.10 15.56 -25.11
CA ASP A 143 -13.65 16.92 -25.12
C ASP A 143 -15.02 16.96 -24.43
N ARG A 144 -15.88 15.99 -24.77
CA ARG A 144 -17.21 15.86 -24.16
C ARG A 144 -17.11 15.60 -22.65
N LEU A 145 -16.18 14.76 -22.20
CA LEU A 145 -15.94 14.52 -20.77
C LEU A 145 -15.47 15.79 -20.05
N ILE A 146 -14.52 16.52 -20.61
CA ILE A 146 -14.00 17.76 -20.01
C ILE A 146 -15.11 18.82 -19.89
N ILE A 147 -15.98 18.94 -20.89
CA ILE A 147 -17.15 19.84 -20.83
C ILE A 147 -18.08 19.46 -19.68
N LEU A 148 -18.20 18.16 -19.36
CA LEU A 148 -18.99 17.70 -18.21
C LEU A 148 -18.30 18.02 -16.89
N ASP A 149 -16.99 17.78 -16.77
CA ASP A 149 -16.21 18.08 -15.57
C ASP A 149 -16.35 19.54 -15.14
N VAL A 150 -16.21 20.48 -16.08
CA VAL A 150 -16.34 21.93 -15.82
C VAL A 150 -17.67 22.29 -15.13
N LYS A 151 -18.73 21.52 -15.38
CA LYS A 151 -20.05 21.72 -14.77
C LYS A 151 -20.25 21.00 -13.44
N SER A 152 -19.53 19.90 -13.22
CA SER A 152 -19.81 18.90 -12.19
C SER A 152 -18.79 18.84 -11.07
N LYS A 153 -17.49 18.98 -11.40
CA LYS A 153 -16.34 18.77 -10.52
C LYS A 153 -16.32 17.38 -9.85
N ASP A 154 -16.81 16.37 -10.55
CA ASP A 154 -16.82 14.97 -10.09
C ASP A 154 -15.42 14.35 -10.26
N HIS A 155 -14.86 13.83 -9.16
CA HIS A 155 -13.53 13.24 -9.13
C HIS A 155 -13.36 12.07 -10.11
N HIS A 156 -14.42 11.29 -10.35
CA HIS A 156 -14.38 10.17 -11.28
C HIS A 156 -14.28 10.62 -12.75
N ILE A 157 -14.80 11.81 -13.09
CA ILE A 157 -14.61 12.40 -14.43
C ILE A 157 -13.15 12.76 -14.62
N ILE A 158 -12.55 13.44 -13.63
CA ILE A 158 -11.15 13.86 -13.67
C ILE A 158 -10.23 12.63 -13.86
N GLN A 159 -10.45 11.58 -13.08
CA GLN A 159 -9.68 10.33 -13.20
C GLN A 159 -9.82 9.70 -14.58
N THR A 160 -11.05 9.58 -15.08
CA THR A 160 -11.34 8.99 -16.41
C THR A 160 -10.72 9.84 -17.52
N ALA A 161 -10.82 11.17 -17.43
CA ALA A 161 -10.23 12.08 -18.41
C ALA A 161 -8.70 11.92 -18.46
N PHE A 162 -8.02 11.87 -17.32
CA PHE A 162 -6.57 11.65 -17.31
C PHE A 162 -6.17 10.29 -17.88
N GLN A 163 -6.90 9.23 -17.55
CA GLN A 163 -6.65 7.89 -18.13
C GLN A 163 -6.72 7.92 -19.66
N LEU A 164 -7.72 8.59 -20.24
CA LEU A 164 -7.89 8.68 -21.69
C LEU A 164 -6.83 9.59 -22.32
N ILE A 165 -6.56 10.76 -21.75
CA ILE A 165 -5.50 11.67 -22.23
C ILE A 165 -4.13 10.98 -22.20
N ALA A 166 -3.84 10.20 -21.16
CA ALA A 166 -2.59 9.45 -21.03
C ALA A 166 -2.42 8.34 -22.08
N ASN A 167 -3.52 7.92 -22.71
CA ASN A 167 -3.53 6.95 -23.82
C ASN A 167 -3.45 7.62 -25.20
N LEU A 168 -3.58 8.94 -25.28
CA LEU A 168 -3.33 9.66 -26.52
C LEU A 168 -1.83 9.68 -26.84
N ASN A 169 -1.52 9.66 -28.14
CA ASN A 169 -0.16 9.90 -28.61
C ASN A 169 0.27 11.35 -28.38
N GLN A 170 -0.69 12.28 -28.33
CA GLN A 170 -0.48 13.72 -28.21
C GLN A 170 -1.51 14.33 -27.27
N ALA A 171 -1.05 15.06 -26.25
CA ALA A 171 -1.89 15.63 -25.17
C ALA A 171 -1.95 17.18 -25.19
N ASP A 172 -1.37 17.82 -26.20
CA ASP A 172 -1.25 19.28 -26.34
C ASP A 172 -2.54 20.05 -26.08
N LYS A 173 -3.62 19.61 -26.73
CA LYS A 173 -4.97 20.19 -26.62
C LYS A 173 -5.48 20.28 -25.18
N TYR A 174 -4.97 19.44 -24.29
CA TYR A 174 -5.48 19.25 -22.93
C TYR A 174 -4.58 19.84 -21.85
N VAL A 175 -3.49 20.53 -22.19
CA VAL A 175 -2.54 21.06 -21.19
C VAL A 175 -3.19 22.02 -20.18
N GLU A 176 -4.07 22.92 -20.63
CA GLU A 176 -4.79 23.82 -19.70
C GLU A 176 -5.65 23.05 -18.70
N TYR A 177 -6.30 21.98 -19.17
CA TYR A 177 -7.11 21.11 -18.33
C TYR A 177 -6.24 20.34 -17.33
N ILE A 178 -5.13 19.75 -17.80
CA ILE A 178 -4.17 19.02 -16.95
C ILE A 178 -3.70 19.89 -15.79
N ILE A 179 -3.27 21.12 -16.08
CA ILE A 179 -2.79 22.07 -15.05
C ILE A 179 -3.93 22.45 -14.09
N ALA A 180 -5.13 22.76 -14.61
CA ALA A 180 -6.24 23.23 -13.79
C ALA A 180 -6.74 22.18 -12.78
N GLN A 181 -6.60 20.90 -13.10
CA GLN A 181 -7.14 19.80 -12.28
C GLN A 181 -6.14 19.18 -11.30
N GLU A 182 -4.87 19.60 -11.28
CA GLU A 182 -3.86 18.99 -10.41
C GLU A 182 -4.25 18.98 -8.92
N ARG A 183 -4.83 20.06 -8.41
CA ARG A 183 -5.25 20.16 -7.01
C ARG A 183 -6.28 19.11 -6.58
N TYR A 184 -7.01 18.52 -7.52
CA TYR A 184 -8.00 17.48 -7.26
C TYR A 184 -7.41 16.07 -7.27
N LEU A 185 -6.09 15.95 -7.48
CA LEU A 185 -5.33 14.70 -7.41
C LEU A 185 -4.71 14.46 -6.02
N GLN A 186 -5.04 15.31 -5.04
CA GLN A 186 -4.69 15.08 -3.63
C GLN A 186 -5.57 14.00 -3.03
N ASN A 187 -5.03 13.25 -2.06
CA ASN A 187 -5.83 12.32 -1.28
C ASN A 187 -6.96 13.09 -0.59
N TYR A 188 -8.18 12.57 -0.67
CA TYR A 188 -9.35 13.24 -0.10
C TYR A 188 -10.05 12.32 0.88
N SER A 189 -10.71 12.92 1.88
CA SER A 189 -11.55 12.17 2.82
C SER A 189 -13.01 12.36 2.44
N LEU A 190 -13.70 11.25 2.21
CA LEU A 190 -15.14 11.22 1.98
C LEU A 190 -15.78 10.35 3.06
N LYS A 191 -16.77 10.89 3.78
CA LYS A 191 -17.48 10.17 4.86
C LYS A 191 -16.53 9.44 5.83
N SER A 192 -15.45 10.11 6.24
CA SER A 192 -14.42 9.58 7.16
C SER A 192 -13.54 8.46 6.60
N THR A 193 -13.57 8.20 5.29
CA THR A 193 -12.66 7.28 4.60
C THR A 193 -11.71 8.09 3.72
N THR A 194 -10.40 7.91 3.91
CA THR A 194 -9.39 8.52 3.03
C THR A 194 -9.31 7.72 1.74
N HIS A 195 -9.61 8.37 0.62
CA HIS A 195 -9.45 7.85 -0.72
C HIS A 195 -8.07 8.25 -1.26
N ILE A 196 -7.29 7.23 -1.63
CA ILE A 196 -5.97 7.41 -2.20
C ILE A 196 -6.10 7.59 -3.71
N VAL A 197 -5.54 8.67 -4.25
CA VAL A 197 -5.59 8.97 -5.70
C VAL A 197 -4.27 8.54 -6.36
N HIS A 198 -4.35 7.63 -7.32
CA HIS A 198 -3.18 7.20 -8.10
C HIS A 198 -2.85 8.25 -9.18
N ARG A 199 -1.64 8.83 -9.11
CA ARG A 199 -1.20 9.95 -9.99
C ARG A 199 -0.43 9.51 -11.25
N HIS A 200 -0.31 8.21 -11.48
CA HIS A 200 0.49 7.67 -12.60
C HIS A 200 0.04 8.20 -13.97
N ASP A 201 -1.27 8.17 -14.25
CA ASP A 201 -1.81 8.61 -15.54
C ASP A 201 -1.67 10.14 -15.73
N PHE A 202 -1.81 10.92 -14.66
CA PHE A 202 -1.53 12.36 -14.68
C PHE A 202 -0.09 12.65 -15.13
N TYR A 203 0.91 12.02 -14.49
CA TYR A 203 2.32 12.24 -14.86
C TYR A 203 2.61 11.75 -16.28
N LYS A 204 1.97 10.65 -16.71
CA LYS A 204 2.11 10.15 -18.07
C LYS A 204 1.61 11.16 -19.12
N CYS A 205 0.57 11.95 -18.82
CA CYS A 205 0.07 12.99 -19.72
C CYS A 205 1.14 14.05 -20.05
N LEU A 206 1.96 14.45 -19.07
CA LEU A 206 3.02 15.45 -19.25
C LEU A 206 4.03 15.05 -20.33
N GLY A 207 4.35 13.76 -20.41
CA GLY A 207 5.30 13.22 -21.38
C GLY A 207 4.80 13.14 -22.83
N ASN A 208 3.50 13.38 -23.08
CA ASN A 208 2.88 13.28 -24.40
C ASN A 208 2.56 14.66 -25.02
N VAL A 209 3.20 15.73 -24.55
CA VAL A 209 3.00 17.10 -25.06
C VAL A 209 4.16 17.50 -25.97
N TYR A 210 3.87 18.08 -27.13
CA TYR A 210 4.87 18.36 -28.18
C TYR A 210 4.83 19.79 -28.70
N GLY A 211 3.72 20.50 -28.55
CA GLY A 211 3.49 21.87 -28.96
C GLY A 211 4.27 22.86 -28.11
N LYS A 212 4.79 23.90 -28.76
CA LYS A 212 5.68 24.88 -28.13
C LYS A 212 5.02 25.64 -26.98
N ASN A 213 3.81 26.16 -27.20
CA ASN A 213 3.12 26.97 -26.18
C ASN A 213 2.65 26.11 -25.01
N GLU A 214 2.24 24.88 -25.31
CA GLU A 214 1.76 23.87 -24.38
C GLU A 214 2.92 23.37 -23.49
N LEU A 215 4.07 23.02 -24.08
CA LEU A 215 5.28 22.71 -23.33
C LEU A 215 5.73 23.89 -22.47
N LYS A 216 5.69 25.12 -23.00
CA LYS A 216 6.03 26.33 -22.24
C LYS A 216 5.20 26.44 -20.95
N ARG A 217 3.89 26.23 -21.05
CA ARG A 217 2.97 26.24 -19.89
C ARG A 217 3.28 25.13 -18.90
N LEU A 218 3.59 23.92 -19.38
CA LEU A 218 3.99 22.83 -18.49
C LEU A 218 5.30 23.13 -17.76
N TRP A 219 6.28 23.74 -18.42
CA TRP A 219 7.52 24.17 -17.77
C TRP A 219 7.30 25.23 -16.69
N GLU A 220 6.40 26.20 -16.94
CA GLU A 220 6.00 27.20 -15.94
C GLU A 220 5.24 26.58 -14.76
N PHE A 221 4.52 25.48 -14.99
CA PHE A 221 3.76 24.75 -13.97
C PHE A 221 4.61 23.79 -13.13
N LEU A 222 5.60 23.13 -13.75
CA LEU A 222 6.40 22.05 -13.16
C LEU A 222 6.92 22.33 -11.74
N PRO A 223 7.42 23.54 -11.39
CA PRO A 223 7.92 23.80 -10.04
C PRO A 223 6.88 23.57 -8.93
N GLN A 224 5.59 23.75 -9.22
CA GLN A 224 4.52 23.53 -8.24
C GLN A 224 4.43 22.06 -7.78
N LEU A 225 4.88 21.11 -8.61
CA LEU A 225 4.92 19.69 -8.27
C LEU A 225 6.04 19.34 -7.29
N PHE A 226 6.99 20.25 -7.05
CA PHE A 226 8.14 20.03 -6.15
C PHE A 226 7.99 20.71 -4.78
N ASP A 227 6.87 21.39 -4.51
CA ASP A 227 6.59 22.08 -3.25
C ASP A 227 6.32 21.07 -2.10
N GLU A 228 7.28 20.92 -1.18
CA GLU A 228 7.23 19.95 -0.07
C GLU A 228 6.03 20.15 0.88
N GLU A 229 5.50 21.38 1.03
CA GLU A 229 4.31 21.63 1.87
C GLU A 229 3.01 21.10 1.23
N LYS A 230 3.04 20.80 -0.07
CA LYS A 230 1.88 20.35 -0.87
C LYS A 230 2.07 18.95 -1.47
N ALA A 231 3.29 18.43 -1.49
CA ALA A 231 3.64 17.19 -2.19
C ALA A 231 3.32 15.93 -1.36
N ASP A 232 2.08 15.45 -1.46
CA ASP A 232 1.67 14.13 -0.96
C ASP A 232 1.99 13.00 -1.98
N HIS A 233 3.14 13.06 -2.67
CA HIS A 233 3.50 12.11 -3.75
C HIS A 233 4.99 11.75 -3.84
N ASN A 234 5.26 10.63 -4.51
CA ASN A 234 6.60 10.15 -4.80
C ASN A 234 7.20 10.87 -6.02
N GLN A 235 8.20 11.72 -5.79
CA GLN A 235 8.91 12.47 -6.85
C GLN A 235 9.63 11.56 -7.86
N ALA A 236 9.86 10.27 -7.55
CA ALA A 236 10.43 9.31 -8.50
C ALA A 236 9.58 9.13 -9.76
N ASP A 237 8.26 9.32 -9.67
CA ASP A 237 7.34 9.15 -10.80
C ASP A 237 7.47 10.29 -11.84
N LEU A 238 8.14 11.41 -11.50
CA LEU A 238 8.32 12.58 -12.35
C LEU A 238 9.53 12.48 -13.29
N LEU A 239 10.51 11.61 -13.02
CA LEU A 239 11.75 11.52 -13.80
C LEU A 239 11.48 11.25 -15.29
N ASN A 240 10.71 10.19 -15.58
CA ASN A 240 10.40 9.78 -16.95
C ASN A 240 9.60 10.84 -17.73
N PRO A 241 8.51 11.44 -17.18
CA PRO A 241 7.82 12.55 -17.81
C PRO A 241 8.72 13.75 -18.12
N ILE A 242 9.55 14.19 -17.17
CA ILE A 242 10.45 15.34 -17.38
C ILE A 242 11.45 15.06 -18.50
N GLN A 243 12.06 13.87 -18.52
CA GLN A 243 12.97 13.47 -19.59
C GLN A 243 12.29 13.50 -20.97
N LYS A 244 11.04 13.04 -21.07
CA LYS A 244 10.25 13.13 -22.30
C LYS A 244 9.94 14.58 -22.67
N MET A 245 9.52 15.43 -21.72
CA MET A 245 9.28 16.85 -21.97
C MET A 245 10.55 17.55 -22.48
N LEU A 246 11.72 17.26 -21.93
CA LEU A 246 13.01 17.78 -22.41
C LEU A 246 13.31 17.29 -23.83
N CYS A 247 13.04 16.03 -24.14
CA CYS A 247 13.23 15.49 -25.49
C CYS A 247 12.30 16.18 -26.50
N ASN A 248 11.03 16.36 -26.15
CA ASN A 248 10.05 17.04 -27.01
C ASN A 248 10.38 18.53 -27.18
N SER A 249 11.01 19.14 -26.16
CA SER A 249 11.47 20.52 -26.16
C SER A 249 12.66 20.77 -27.12
N LYS A 250 13.40 19.72 -27.53
CA LYS A 250 14.57 19.85 -28.43
C LYS A 250 14.25 20.48 -29.79
N VAL A 251 13.00 20.41 -30.24
CA VAL A 251 12.59 20.99 -31.54
C VAL A 251 12.48 22.52 -31.48
N TYR A 252 12.45 23.12 -30.28
CA TYR A 252 12.23 24.56 -30.08
C TYR A 252 13.45 25.31 -29.56
N VAL A 253 14.63 24.72 -29.69
CA VAL A 253 15.88 25.23 -29.11
C VAL A 253 16.36 26.52 -29.77
N ASP A 254 15.94 26.77 -31.01
CA ASP A 254 16.20 28.03 -31.72
C ASP A 254 15.39 29.22 -31.14
N ASP A 255 14.41 28.98 -30.26
CA ASP A 255 13.74 30.04 -29.51
C ASP A 255 14.37 30.24 -28.12
N GLU A 256 15.17 31.30 -28.01
CA GLU A 256 15.81 31.71 -26.77
C GLU A 256 14.81 31.96 -25.62
N VAL A 257 13.62 32.50 -25.92
CA VAL A 257 12.58 32.77 -24.91
C VAL A 257 12.03 31.46 -24.36
N PHE A 258 11.82 30.46 -25.22
CA PHE A 258 11.37 29.14 -24.80
C PHE A 258 12.44 28.44 -23.95
N CYS A 259 13.71 28.48 -24.38
CA CYS A 259 14.82 27.91 -23.61
C CYS A 259 14.96 28.56 -22.23
N GLN A 260 14.75 29.87 -22.13
CA GLN A 260 14.78 30.58 -20.85
C GLN A 260 13.68 30.09 -19.91
N VAL A 261 12.49 29.76 -20.41
CA VAL A 261 11.40 29.20 -19.59
C VAL A 261 11.78 27.83 -19.02
N VAL A 262 12.42 26.96 -19.81
CA VAL A 262 12.93 25.67 -19.33
C VAL A 262 13.94 25.89 -18.20
N ILE A 263 14.87 26.83 -18.37
CA ILE A 263 15.86 27.17 -17.33
C ILE A 263 15.19 27.75 -16.08
N ASP A 264 14.23 28.65 -16.25
CA ASP A 264 13.52 29.29 -15.14
C ASP A 264 12.73 28.27 -14.31
N SER A 265 12.19 27.22 -14.94
CA SER A 265 11.55 26.11 -14.22
C SER A 265 12.53 25.41 -13.28
N TRP A 266 13.74 25.07 -13.75
CA TRP A 266 14.76 24.48 -12.89
C TRP A 266 15.24 25.46 -11.82
N ILE A 267 15.35 26.75 -12.13
CA ILE A 267 15.72 27.77 -11.14
C ILE A 267 14.72 27.77 -9.98
N GLN A 268 13.42 27.66 -10.26
CA GLN A 268 12.40 27.58 -9.21
C GLN A 268 12.50 26.28 -8.42
N ILE A 269 12.64 25.13 -9.09
CA ILE A 269 12.80 23.82 -8.42
C ILE A 269 14.03 23.83 -7.50
N ALA A 270 15.18 24.31 -7.99
CA ALA A 270 16.43 24.31 -7.23
C ALA A 270 16.44 25.31 -6.06
N LYS A 271 15.62 26.38 -6.11
CA LYS A 271 15.54 27.41 -5.07
C LYS A 271 15.00 26.87 -3.75
N ASP A 272 14.00 26.00 -3.81
CA ASP A 272 13.28 25.51 -2.64
C ASP A 272 13.94 24.26 -2.02
N HIS A 273 15.03 23.78 -2.63
CA HIS A 273 15.70 22.52 -2.29
C HIS A 273 17.15 22.67 -1.79
N ASP A 274 17.51 23.78 -1.14
CA ASP A 274 18.87 23.96 -0.59
C ASP A 274 19.21 22.99 0.57
N TYR A 275 18.22 22.28 1.13
CA TYR A 275 18.38 21.21 2.12
C TYR A 275 17.63 19.93 1.70
N ILE A 276 18.05 19.30 0.59
CA ILE A 276 17.45 18.04 0.13
C ILE A 276 17.56 16.98 1.23
N SER A 277 16.41 16.47 1.70
CA SER A 277 16.38 15.31 2.59
C SER A 277 17.07 14.13 1.90
N PHE A 278 17.89 13.42 2.66
CA PHE A 278 18.84 12.44 2.15
C PHE A 278 18.18 11.28 1.36
N SER A 279 16.85 11.09 1.44
CA SER A 279 16.05 10.10 0.70
C SER A 279 15.67 10.51 -0.73
N LEU A 280 15.66 11.80 -1.07
CA LEU A 280 15.25 12.32 -2.39
C LEU A 280 16.44 12.68 -3.31
N ARG A 281 17.67 12.56 -2.78
CA ARG A 281 18.89 13.04 -3.46
C ARG A 281 19.14 12.38 -4.82
N ASP A 282 18.95 11.06 -4.94
CA ASP A 282 19.30 10.34 -6.18
C ASP A 282 18.37 10.72 -7.34
N THR A 283 17.06 10.77 -7.11
CA THR A 283 16.07 11.16 -8.12
C THR A 283 16.28 12.60 -8.60
N ILE A 284 16.48 13.55 -7.67
CA ILE A 284 16.70 14.95 -8.02
C ILE A 284 18.02 15.13 -8.79
N VAL A 285 19.07 14.38 -8.45
CA VAL A 285 20.33 14.40 -9.21
C VAL A 285 20.13 13.89 -10.64
N GLU A 286 19.32 12.85 -10.86
CA GLU A 286 19.00 12.37 -12.22
C GLU A 286 18.16 13.38 -13.03
N ILE A 287 17.20 14.05 -12.37
CA ILE A 287 16.43 15.14 -13.01
C ILE A 287 17.38 16.29 -13.38
N TYR A 288 18.26 16.71 -12.45
CA TYR A 288 19.28 17.73 -12.72
C TYR A 288 20.15 17.37 -13.94
N LYS A 289 20.64 16.12 -14.01
CA LYS A 289 21.45 15.66 -15.15
C LYS A 289 20.69 15.77 -16.47
N ALA A 290 19.40 15.45 -16.48
CA ALA A 290 18.56 15.60 -17.66
C ALA A 290 18.47 17.08 -18.12
N PHE A 291 18.21 18.01 -17.19
CA PHE A 291 18.21 19.44 -17.48
C PHE A 291 19.58 19.93 -17.97
N ARG A 292 20.67 19.55 -17.31
CA ARG A 292 22.04 19.93 -17.69
C ARG A 292 22.37 19.45 -19.11
N ASN A 293 22.07 18.19 -19.44
CA ASN A 293 22.31 17.65 -20.77
C ASN A 293 21.53 18.44 -21.84
N PHE A 294 20.25 18.74 -21.58
CA PHE A 294 19.46 19.59 -22.47
C PHE A 294 20.09 20.97 -22.65
N CYS A 295 20.47 21.64 -21.55
CA CYS A 295 21.04 22.99 -21.58
C CYS A 295 22.38 23.05 -22.34
N ILE A 296 23.30 22.11 -22.10
CA ILE A 296 24.61 22.07 -22.76
C ILE A 296 24.48 21.85 -24.27
N GLU A 297 23.58 20.97 -24.69
CA GLU A 297 23.40 20.64 -26.10
C GLU A 297 22.71 21.75 -26.90
N ASN A 298 21.88 22.57 -26.24
CA ASN A 298 20.85 23.32 -26.95
C ASN A 298 20.76 24.81 -26.60
N VAL A 299 21.34 25.28 -25.49
CA VAL A 299 21.16 26.66 -25.05
C VAL A 299 22.46 27.45 -25.14
N LEU A 300 22.36 28.69 -25.64
CA LEU A 300 23.50 29.60 -25.69
C LEU A 300 24.01 29.89 -24.28
N LYS A 301 25.32 29.68 -24.12
CA LYS A 301 26.01 29.91 -22.87
C LYS A 301 26.01 31.42 -22.53
N PRO A 302 25.57 31.81 -21.31
CA PRO A 302 25.56 33.21 -20.89
C PRO A 302 26.97 33.72 -20.58
N ASP A 303 27.15 35.05 -20.63
CA ASP A 303 28.36 35.70 -20.15
C ASP A 303 28.34 35.80 -18.62
N PHE A 304 28.95 34.80 -17.98
CA PHE A 304 29.03 34.71 -16.53
C PHE A 304 29.82 35.87 -15.89
N ILE A 305 30.80 36.45 -16.60
CA ILE A 305 31.59 37.57 -16.08
C ILE A 305 30.74 38.83 -16.01
N SER A 306 29.92 39.07 -17.03
CA SER A 306 28.96 40.19 -17.04
C SER A 306 27.97 40.07 -15.87
N LEU A 307 27.44 38.87 -15.62
CA LEU A 307 26.55 38.60 -14.46
C LEU A 307 27.25 38.87 -13.11
N ILE A 308 28.51 38.48 -12.95
CA ILE A 308 29.30 38.78 -11.74
C ILE A 308 29.46 40.30 -11.55
N ASN A 309 29.70 41.04 -12.63
CA ASN A 309 29.84 42.50 -12.57
C ASN A 309 28.51 43.20 -12.27
N GLU A 310 27.39 42.68 -12.77
CA GLU A 310 26.06 43.15 -12.41
C GLU A 310 25.80 42.99 -10.91
N ILE A 311 26.08 41.80 -10.35
CA ILE A 311 25.91 41.51 -8.91
C ILE A 311 26.71 42.48 -8.04
N ARG A 312 27.95 42.81 -8.44
CA ARG A 312 28.79 43.79 -7.72
C ARG A 312 28.18 45.20 -7.64
N GLY A 313 27.30 45.55 -8.57
CA GLY A 313 26.65 46.85 -8.64
C GLY A 313 25.33 46.96 -7.85
N VAL A 314 24.88 45.87 -7.22
CA VAL A 314 23.61 45.83 -6.48
C VAL A 314 23.81 46.25 -5.03
N GLU A 315 23.06 47.26 -4.58
CA GLU A 315 23.10 47.73 -3.19
C GLU A 315 22.08 47.00 -2.27
N ASP A 316 21.02 46.43 -2.85
CA ASP A 316 19.99 45.69 -2.11
C ASP A 316 20.42 44.24 -1.86
N THR A 317 20.58 43.87 -0.58
CA THR A 317 21.06 42.54 -0.18
C THR A 317 20.13 41.40 -0.61
N GLN A 318 18.80 41.62 -0.66
CA GLN A 318 17.87 40.57 -1.09
C GLN A 318 17.99 40.32 -2.60
N GLN A 319 18.12 41.38 -3.38
CA GLN A 319 18.35 41.31 -4.81
C GLN A 319 19.71 40.69 -5.12
N GLU A 320 20.76 41.03 -4.37
CA GLU A 320 22.10 40.43 -4.48
C GLU A 320 22.04 38.90 -4.28
N ILE A 321 21.40 38.43 -3.20
CA ILE A 321 21.23 36.98 -2.93
C ILE A 321 20.48 36.29 -4.06
N ARG A 322 19.39 36.89 -4.56
CA ARG A 322 18.61 36.32 -5.68
C ARG A 322 19.45 36.17 -6.94
N LEU A 323 20.27 37.17 -7.28
CA LEU A 323 21.15 37.12 -8.45
C LEU A 323 22.30 36.12 -8.26
N LEU A 324 22.86 36.02 -7.06
CA LEU A 324 23.87 35.01 -6.72
C LEU A 324 23.34 33.58 -6.88
N GLN A 325 22.11 33.34 -6.43
CA GLN A 325 21.45 32.05 -6.59
C GLN A 325 21.17 31.73 -8.06
N ILE A 326 20.71 32.71 -8.86
CA ILE A 326 20.54 32.55 -10.31
C ILE A 326 21.88 32.26 -11.00
N LEU A 327 22.95 32.99 -10.63
CA LEU A 327 24.30 32.76 -11.17
C LEU A 327 24.77 31.33 -10.85
N LYS A 328 24.65 30.89 -9.60
CA LYS A 328 24.96 29.52 -9.17
C LYS A 328 24.25 28.50 -10.04
N ILE A 329 22.93 28.63 -10.18
CA ILE A 329 22.10 27.67 -10.93
C ILE A 329 22.45 27.69 -12.43
N LYS A 330 22.56 28.88 -13.05
CA LYS A 330 22.94 28.99 -14.47
C LYS A 330 24.32 28.41 -14.73
N LEU A 331 25.29 28.69 -13.87
CA LEU A 331 26.64 28.12 -13.98
C LEU A 331 26.60 26.59 -13.82
N SER A 332 25.79 26.07 -12.90
CA SER A 332 25.62 24.62 -12.72
C SER A 332 24.93 23.92 -13.90
N LEU A 333 24.09 24.60 -14.69
CA LEU A 333 23.41 24.03 -15.86
C LEU A 333 24.22 24.16 -17.15
N LEU A 334 24.86 25.32 -17.34
CA LEU A 334 25.41 25.74 -18.64
C LEU A 334 26.95 25.88 -18.62
N GLY A 335 27.56 25.95 -17.43
CA GLY A 335 28.99 26.15 -17.28
C GLY A 335 29.81 24.87 -17.50
N ALA A 336 30.99 25.06 -18.08
CA ALA A 336 32.09 24.10 -18.09
C ALA A 336 33.13 24.45 -17.01
N GLU A 337 34.06 23.53 -16.74
CA GLU A 337 35.16 23.74 -15.80
C GLU A 337 36.03 24.97 -16.11
N THR A 338 36.19 25.31 -17.39
CA THR A 338 36.91 26.51 -17.84
C THR A 338 36.21 27.79 -17.40
N ASP A 339 34.89 27.77 -17.35
CA ASP A 339 34.07 28.95 -17.06
C ASP A 339 34.12 29.27 -15.58
N LEU A 340 34.12 28.23 -14.75
CA LEU A 340 34.38 28.37 -13.32
C LEU A 340 35.76 29.01 -13.08
N LYS A 341 36.80 28.60 -13.81
CA LYS A 341 38.14 29.19 -13.70
C LYS A 341 38.13 30.68 -14.05
N GLU A 342 37.55 31.04 -15.19
CA GLU A 342 37.42 32.43 -15.64
C GLU A 342 36.62 33.29 -14.63
N CYS A 343 35.51 32.76 -14.11
CA CYS A 343 34.71 33.40 -13.08
C CYS A 343 35.49 33.64 -11.78
N ILE A 344 36.34 32.71 -11.35
CA ILE A 344 37.20 32.90 -10.17
C ILE A 344 38.35 33.87 -10.47
N ASP A 345 38.89 33.86 -11.68
CA ASP A 345 40.03 34.69 -12.06
C ASP A 345 39.70 36.19 -12.08
N VAL A 346 38.47 36.57 -12.42
CA VAL A 346 38.02 37.98 -12.41
C VAL A 346 37.76 38.54 -10.99
N LEU A 347 37.79 37.69 -9.96
CA LEU A 347 37.59 38.09 -8.56
C LEU A 347 38.87 38.67 -7.94
N LYS A 348 38.72 39.63 -7.01
CA LYS A 348 39.85 40.28 -6.31
C LYS A 348 40.21 39.51 -5.03
N PRO A 349 41.46 39.03 -4.88
CA PRO A 349 41.90 38.19 -3.74
C PRO A 349 41.65 38.74 -2.33
N ASP A 350 41.65 40.07 -2.14
CA ASP A 350 41.47 40.70 -0.83
C ASP A 350 40.05 41.26 -0.60
N SER A 351 39.13 41.14 -1.58
CA SER A 351 37.76 41.66 -1.48
C SER A 351 36.83 40.69 -0.73
N ILE A 352 36.12 41.19 0.29
CA ILE A 352 35.12 40.41 1.04
C ILE A 352 33.92 40.07 0.15
N ASN A 353 33.44 41.04 -0.63
CA ASN A 353 32.28 40.85 -1.49
C ASN A 353 32.59 39.83 -2.60
N ASP A 354 33.79 39.89 -3.19
CA ASP A 354 34.20 38.91 -4.21
C ASP A 354 34.42 37.52 -3.60
N PHE A 355 34.91 37.43 -2.37
CA PHE A 355 34.95 36.14 -1.66
C PHE A 355 33.53 35.60 -1.43
N GLY A 356 32.58 36.47 -1.06
CA GLY A 356 31.15 36.14 -0.97
C GLY A 356 30.64 35.53 -2.27
N ILE A 357 30.83 36.22 -3.40
CA ILE A 357 30.46 35.71 -4.74
C ILE A 357 31.12 34.34 -4.99
N ALA A 358 32.42 34.20 -4.72
CA ALA A 358 33.14 32.94 -4.91
C ALA A 358 32.47 31.79 -4.17
N THR A 359 31.99 31.98 -2.94
CA THR A 359 31.34 30.90 -2.17
C THR A 359 30.03 30.39 -2.78
N TRP A 360 29.36 31.20 -3.63
CA TRP A 360 28.12 30.82 -4.31
C TRP A 360 28.34 29.98 -5.57
N LEU A 361 29.55 29.96 -6.15
CA LEU A 361 29.85 29.27 -7.43
C LEU A 361 30.01 27.72 -7.30
N THR A 362 29.41 27.15 -6.26
CA THR A 362 29.36 25.71 -5.98
C THR A 362 28.26 25.01 -6.79
N ASN A 363 28.32 23.69 -6.91
CA ASN A 363 27.29 22.89 -7.58
C ASN A 363 26.84 21.72 -6.69
N ASN A 364 25.66 21.82 -6.09
CA ASN A 364 25.14 20.84 -5.13
C ASN A 364 24.91 19.43 -5.72
N TYR A 365 24.95 19.29 -7.06
CA TYR A 365 24.63 18.06 -7.78
C TYR A 365 25.85 17.38 -8.42
N ASP A 366 27.05 18.00 -8.35
CA ASP A 366 28.27 17.50 -8.99
C ASP A 366 29.49 17.59 -8.04
N ASP A 367 29.92 16.44 -7.53
CA ASP A 367 31.06 16.33 -6.61
C ASP A 367 32.39 16.77 -7.25
N ALA A 368 32.58 16.54 -8.55
CA ALA A 368 33.81 16.92 -9.25
C ALA A 368 33.90 18.44 -9.43
N TRP A 369 32.78 19.08 -9.76
CA TRP A 369 32.69 20.54 -9.81
C TRP A 369 33.05 21.18 -8.46
N ASN A 370 32.52 20.64 -7.36
CA ASN A 370 32.80 21.17 -6.02
C ASN A 370 34.28 21.06 -5.63
N LEU A 371 34.94 19.96 -6.01
CA LEU A 371 36.40 19.80 -5.80
C LEU A 371 37.19 20.86 -6.57
N LEU A 372 36.88 21.05 -7.85
CA LEU A 372 37.53 22.07 -8.67
C LEU A 372 37.30 23.48 -8.10
N HIS A 373 36.06 23.78 -7.71
CA HIS A 373 35.69 25.05 -7.07
C HIS A 373 36.55 25.33 -5.83
N TYR A 374 36.68 24.34 -4.94
CA TYR A 374 37.50 24.45 -3.74
C TYR A 374 38.95 24.81 -4.06
N ASP A 375 39.59 24.10 -4.97
CA ASP A 375 40.99 24.32 -5.32
C ASP A 375 41.22 25.74 -5.87
N LEU A 376 40.31 26.21 -6.73
CA LEU A 376 40.38 27.54 -7.34
C LEU A 376 40.16 28.65 -6.30
N VAL A 377 39.13 28.52 -5.45
CA VAL A 377 38.83 29.51 -4.41
C VAL A 377 39.93 29.56 -3.36
N HIS A 378 40.43 28.40 -2.91
CA HIS A 378 41.50 28.34 -1.92
C HIS A 378 42.79 29.00 -2.44
N LYS A 379 43.14 28.74 -3.71
CA LYS A 379 44.28 29.39 -4.37
C LYS A 379 44.09 30.91 -4.51
N LYS A 380 42.87 31.37 -4.84
CA LYS A 380 42.56 32.79 -5.05
C LYS A 380 42.48 33.57 -3.74
N PHE A 381 42.00 32.97 -2.67
CA PHE A 381 41.75 33.61 -1.37
C PHE A 381 42.49 32.90 -0.21
N PRO A 382 43.84 32.87 -0.21
CA PRO A 382 44.62 32.06 0.73
C PRO A 382 44.49 32.49 2.20
N LYS A 383 44.03 33.71 2.46
CA LYS A 383 43.82 34.26 3.82
C LYS A 383 42.44 33.90 4.41
N ARG A 384 41.53 33.30 3.63
CA ARG A 384 40.16 32.97 4.05
C ARG A 384 40.03 31.49 4.37
N ARG A 385 39.25 31.17 5.41
CA ARG A 385 38.94 29.78 5.74
C ARG A 385 37.80 29.30 4.83
N PHE A 386 38.07 28.24 4.08
CA PHE A 386 37.11 27.56 3.22
C PHE A 386 37.28 26.06 3.43
N TYR A 387 36.20 25.35 3.71
CA TYR A 387 36.23 23.93 4.04
C TYR A 387 36.22 23.10 2.76
N HIS A 388 36.92 21.96 2.76
CA HIS A 388 36.94 21.09 1.60
C HIS A 388 35.54 20.47 1.41
N PRO A 389 34.99 20.35 0.18
CA PRO A 389 33.62 19.89 -0.04
C PRO A 389 33.39 18.48 0.52
N ASN A 390 34.39 17.62 0.35
CA ASN A 390 34.37 16.30 0.95
C ASN A 390 34.86 16.28 2.39
N GLU A 391 35.14 17.41 3.04
CA GLU A 391 35.73 17.41 4.39
C GLU A 391 34.82 16.71 5.40
N MET A 392 33.51 16.96 5.36
CA MET A 392 32.55 16.30 6.23
C MET A 392 32.46 14.80 5.92
N LYS A 393 32.37 14.44 4.63
CA LYS A 393 32.34 13.04 4.17
C LYS A 393 33.64 12.30 4.51
N LEU A 394 34.81 12.89 4.26
CA LEU A 394 36.12 12.34 4.65
C LEU A 394 36.25 12.28 6.16
N ARG A 395 35.72 13.23 6.92
CA ARG A 395 35.70 13.17 8.39
C ARG A 395 34.84 12.01 8.84
N GLU A 396 33.64 11.83 8.30
CA GLU A 396 32.78 10.68 8.60
C GLU A 396 33.46 9.35 8.20
N GLU A 397 34.05 9.26 7.01
CA GLU A 397 34.78 8.08 6.54
C GLU A 397 36.00 7.77 7.41
N LYS A 398 36.79 8.78 7.79
CA LYS A 398 37.94 8.64 8.70
C LYS A 398 37.50 8.25 10.10
N SER A 399 36.45 8.88 10.63
CA SER A 399 35.92 8.56 11.95
C SER A 399 35.31 7.16 11.98
N MET A 400 34.67 6.72 10.90
CA MET A 400 34.18 5.36 10.75
C MET A 400 35.31 4.34 10.59
N ALA A 401 36.37 4.68 9.88
CA ALA A 401 37.56 3.84 9.79
C ALA A 401 38.24 3.70 11.16
N LEU A 402 38.36 4.79 11.92
CA LEU A 402 38.89 4.79 13.28
C LEU A 402 37.98 3.99 14.23
N LEU A 403 36.67 4.21 14.19
CA LEU A 403 35.69 3.50 15.01
C LEU A 403 35.75 1.99 14.81
N LEU A 404 36.07 1.50 13.62
CA LEU A 404 36.11 0.06 13.29
C LEU A 404 37.52 -0.56 13.40
N ASP A 405 38.54 0.22 13.79
CA ASP A 405 39.90 -0.25 14.07
C ASP A 405 40.20 -0.17 15.57
N TYR A 406 40.09 -1.29 16.27
CA TYR A 406 40.27 -1.33 17.72
C TYR A 406 41.66 -0.83 18.16
N ALA A 407 42.72 -1.20 17.44
CA ALA A 407 44.08 -0.85 17.82
C ALA A 407 44.29 0.66 17.71
N GLN A 408 43.87 1.25 16.59
CA GLN A 408 43.99 2.68 16.35
C GLN A 408 43.05 3.50 17.26
N PHE A 409 41.84 3.03 17.49
CA PHE A 409 40.88 3.68 18.39
C PHE A 409 41.41 3.70 19.83
N LYS A 410 41.94 2.57 20.31
CA LYS A 410 42.56 2.46 21.63
C LYS A 410 43.75 3.41 21.78
N GLU A 411 44.66 3.41 20.82
CA GLU A 411 45.82 4.31 20.82
C GLU A 411 45.39 5.77 20.90
N THR A 412 44.38 6.16 20.12
CA THR A 412 43.85 7.52 20.09
C THR A 412 43.25 7.95 21.42
N VAL A 413 42.41 7.10 22.04
CA VAL A 413 41.82 7.37 23.36
C VAL A 413 42.92 7.51 24.42
N LEU A 414 43.90 6.59 24.46
CA LEU A 414 44.99 6.63 25.42
C LEU A 414 45.89 7.85 25.23
N TYR A 415 46.17 8.24 23.99
CA TYR A 415 46.93 9.45 23.67
C TYR A 415 46.24 10.69 24.25
N ILE A 416 44.93 10.85 24.01
CA ILE A 416 44.17 12.00 24.50
C ILE A 416 44.16 12.04 26.03
N VAL A 417 43.91 10.91 26.68
CA VAL A 417 43.86 10.82 28.14
C VAL A 417 45.24 11.11 28.77
N ASN A 418 46.33 10.61 28.17
CA ASN A 418 47.67 10.77 28.73
C ASN A 418 48.26 12.17 28.47
N GLN A 419 48.07 12.73 27.28
CA GLN A 419 48.67 14.01 26.90
C GLN A 419 47.88 15.22 27.39
N TYR A 420 46.56 15.18 27.28
CA TYR A 420 45.72 16.34 27.56
C TYR A 420 45.00 16.28 28.91
N ALA A 421 44.85 15.08 29.50
CA ALA A 421 44.19 14.84 30.78
C ALA A 421 42.92 15.69 31.01
N PRO A 422 41.94 15.67 30.08
CA PRO A 422 40.81 16.59 30.12
C PRO A 422 39.89 16.28 31.31
N LYS A 423 39.60 17.27 32.16
CA LYS A 423 38.73 17.07 33.32
C LYS A 423 37.27 17.33 32.97
N ALA A 424 36.97 18.41 32.26
CA ALA A 424 35.60 18.81 31.91
C ALA A 424 35.27 18.61 30.42
N ARG A 425 33.97 18.50 30.07
CA ARG A 425 33.50 18.38 28.66
C ARG A 425 34.07 19.47 27.75
N LYS A 426 34.01 20.74 28.19
CA LYS A 426 34.52 21.89 27.41
C LYS A 426 36.02 21.79 27.14
N GLU A 427 36.80 21.25 28.08
CA GLU A 427 38.24 21.04 27.92
C GLU A 427 38.53 19.92 26.92
N LEU A 428 37.80 18.81 26.98
CA LEU A 428 37.89 17.74 25.99
C LEU A 428 37.62 18.27 24.58
N TYR A 429 36.52 19.01 24.39
CA TYR A 429 36.18 19.59 23.09
C TYR A 429 37.24 20.59 22.58
N ALA A 430 37.78 21.43 23.47
CA ALA A 430 38.83 22.39 23.10
C ALA A 430 40.15 21.69 22.75
N LYS A 431 40.53 20.64 23.49
CA LYS A 431 41.81 19.93 23.32
C LYS A 431 41.80 18.95 22.14
N VAL A 432 40.68 18.26 21.90
CA VAL A 432 40.48 17.44 20.68
C VAL A 432 40.50 18.32 19.42
N LYS A 433 40.07 19.59 19.53
CA LYS A 433 40.14 20.58 18.44
C LYS A 433 41.57 21.09 18.16
N GLU A 434 42.48 21.00 19.13
CA GLU A 434 43.91 21.39 19.00
C GLU A 434 44.80 20.25 18.44
N CYS A 435 44.35 18.99 18.46
CA CYS A 435 45.09 17.86 17.91
C CYS A 435 45.05 17.88 16.37
N GLU A 436 46.19 18.07 15.70
CA GLU A 436 46.24 18.21 14.23
C GLU A 436 45.90 16.91 13.47
N GLU A 437 46.22 15.74 14.02
CA GLU A 437 46.02 14.44 13.36
C GLU A 437 44.58 13.92 13.47
N ASN A 438 43.85 14.28 14.54
CA ASN A 438 42.55 13.69 14.89
C ASN A 438 41.45 14.73 15.14
N LYS A 439 41.46 15.84 14.38
CA LYS A 439 40.47 16.91 14.50
C LYS A 439 39.05 16.36 14.34
N TRP A 440 38.34 16.26 15.47
CA TRP A 440 36.91 15.95 15.56
C TRP A 440 36.49 14.52 15.16
N ASP A 441 36.96 13.50 15.88
CA ASP A 441 36.27 12.21 15.92
C ASP A 441 35.16 12.24 17.00
N SER A 442 33.90 12.23 16.55
CA SER A 442 32.73 12.25 17.44
C SER A 442 32.60 10.97 18.26
N TYR A 443 33.07 9.83 17.77
CA TYR A 443 32.98 8.54 18.46
C TYR A 443 33.97 8.43 19.62
N VAL A 444 35.18 8.98 19.48
CA VAL A 444 36.14 9.09 20.59
C VAL A 444 35.53 9.91 21.74
N GLY A 445 34.90 11.05 21.40
CA GLY A 445 34.16 11.87 22.36
C GLY A 445 32.99 11.12 23.00
N SER A 446 32.21 10.38 22.21
CA SER A 446 31.11 9.54 22.70
C SER A 446 31.58 8.44 23.65
N PHE A 447 32.68 7.74 23.32
CA PHE A 447 33.25 6.71 24.17
C PHE A 447 33.72 7.27 25.51
N MET A 448 34.46 8.39 25.50
CA MET A 448 34.91 9.03 26.74
C MET A 448 33.73 9.52 27.59
N SER A 449 32.65 9.96 26.95
CA SER A 449 31.42 10.42 27.63
C SER A 449 30.71 9.34 28.43
N LEU A 450 30.93 8.05 28.13
CA LEU A 450 30.44 6.93 28.96
C LEU A 450 30.99 6.96 30.40
N PHE A 451 32.08 7.69 30.62
CA PHE A 451 32.78 7.78 31.91
C PHE A 451 32.81 9.21 32.47
N TYR A 452 31.93 10.07 31.96
CA TYR A 452 31.70 11.39 32.52
C TYR A 452 30.71 11.30 33.69
N ASN A 453 31.06 11.90 34.82
CA ASN A 453 30.17 11.95 35.98
C ASN A 453 29.40 13.29 35.99
N ASP A 454 28.10 13.24 35.72
CA ASP A 454 27.27 14.45 35.68
C ASP A 454 27.16 15.17 37.04
N ASN A 455 27.36 14.47 38.15
CA ASN A 455 27.32 15.06 39.50
C ASN A 455 28.60 15.84 39.82
N THR A 456 29.77 15.33 39.43
CA THR A 456 31.05 16.00 39.66
C THR A 456 31.49 16.88 38.50
N GLN A 457 30.81 16.77 37.35
CA GLN A 457 31.16 17.40 36.08
C GLN A 457 32.58 17.07 35.58
N GLU A 458 33.08 15.88 35.94
CA GLU A 458 34.45 15.44 35.62
C GLU A 458 34.49 14.05 34.97
N TYR A 459 35.48 13.84 34.10
CA TYR A 459 35.81 12.52 33.54
C TYR A 459 36.63 11.67 34.51
N ASP A 460 36.28 10.39 34.63
CA ASP A 460 37.12 9.39 35.31
C ASP A 460 38.19 8.84 34.35
N LEU A 461 39.31 9.58 34.27
CA LEU A 461 40.41 9.26 33.34
C LEU A 461 41.03 7.88 33.60
N GLN A 462 41.12 7.44 34.86
CA GLN A 462 41.68 6.13 35.18
C GLN A 462 40.75 5.01 34.73
N LYS A 463 39.44 5.19 34.90
CA LYS A 463 38.44 4.26 34.40
C LYS A 463 38.44 4.20 32.87
N ILE A 464 38.59 5.32 32.17
CA ILE A 464 38.75 5.33 30.71
C ILE A 464 39.95 4.49 30.28
N LYS A 465 41.14 4.71 30.87
CA LYS A 465 42.35 3.92 30.56
C LYS A 465 42.14 2.42 30.76
N ASN A 466 41.52 2.04 31.87
CA ASN A 466 41.29 0.64 32.18
C ASN A 466 40.23 0.01 31.26
N LYS A 467 39.22 0.77 30.84
CA LYS A 467 38.07 0.27 30.08
C LYS A 467 38.27 0.21 28.58
N ILE A 468 39.15 1.04 27.99
CA ILE A 468 39.49 0.93 26.57
C ILE A 468 40.35 -0.32 26.27
N GLU A 469 41.05 -0.86 27.26
CA GLU A 469 41.75 -2.15 27.16
C GLU A 469 40.80 -3.36 27.10
N ASP A 470 39.51 -3.17 27.41
CA ASP A 470 38.48 -4.20 27.27
C ASP A 470 37.88 -4.15 25.87
N GLN A 471 38.38 -5.02 24.98
CA GLN A 471 37.91 -5.12 23.60
C GLN A 471 36.39 -5.40 23.52
N SER A 472 35.83 -6.20 24.43
CA SER A 472 34.40 -6.52 24.41
C SER A 472 33.54 -5.29 24.73
N LEU A 473 34.00 -4.41 25.61
CA LEU A 473 33.32 -3.14 25.87
C LEU A 473 33.36 -2.20 24.67
N TYR A 474 34.51 -2.12 24.00
CA TYR A 474 34.66 -1.33 22.78
C TYR A 474 33.75 -1.85 21.66
N GLU A 475 33.69 -3.15 21.44
CA GLU A 475 32.83 -3.77 20.42
C GLU A 475 31.34 -3.50 20.68
N LEU A 476 30.89 -3.61 21.93
CA LEU A 476 29.53 -3.23 22.32
C LEU A 476 29.26 -1.75 22.05
N PHE A 477 30.22 -0.88 22.36
CA PHE A 477 30.12 0.55 22.05
C PHE A 477 29.95 0.79 20.54
N VAL A 478 30.76 0.13 19.69
CA VAL A 478 30.66 0.24 18.23
C VAL A 478 29.26 -0.16 17.75
N LEU A 479 28.74 -1.30 18.20
CA LEU A 479 27.41 -1.78 17.81
C LEU A 479 26.30 -0.83 18.28
N ASP A 480 26.42 -0.27 19.48
CA ASP A 480 25.47 0.72 19.99
C ASP A 480 25.49 2.02 19.18
N GLN A 481 26.66 2.51 18.77
CA GLN A 481 26.77 3.69 17.91
C GLN A 481 26.06 3.45 16.57
N LEU A 482 26.31 2.30 15.94
CA LEU A 482 25.73 1.97 14.63
C LEU A 482 24.23 1.72 14.70
N ALA A 483 23.73 1.09 15.76
CA ALA A 483 22.30 0.86 15.95
C ALA A 483 21.52 2.14 16.30
N ASN A 484 22.17 3.15 16.87
CA ASN A 484 21.54 4.44 17.20
C ASN A 484 21.65 5.48 16.07
N HIS A 485 22.73 5.48 15.31
CA HIS A 485 23.02 6.51 14.30
C HIS A 485 22.85 6.03 12.85
N ARG A 486 22.35 4.79 12.64
CA ARG A 486 22.00 4.14 11.36
C ARG A 486 22.60 4.82 10.13
N ILE A 487 23.83 4.42 9.80
CA ILE A 487 24.57 4.92 8.63
C ILE A 487 23.93 4.35 7.37
N LYS A 488 23.84 5.13 6.29
CA LYS A 488 23.16 4.67 5.06
C LYS A 488 23.85 3.51 4.36
N GLN A 489 25.19 3.51 4.32
CA GLN A 489 25.95 2.51 3.61
C GLN A 489 27.34 2.32 4.22
N LEU A 490 27.78 1.07 4.32
CA LEU A 490 29.13 0.69 4.71
C LEU A 490 29.90 0.17 3.50
N THR A 491 31.18 0.55 3.40
CA THR A 491 32.12 -0.03 2.42
C THR A 491 32.35 -1.52 2.70
N GLY A 492 32.81 -2.29 1.71
CA GLY A 492 33.10 -3.72 1.91
C GLY A 492 34.09 -4.01 3.04
N LYS A 493 35.12 -3.17 3.22
CA LYS A 493 36.07 -3.29 4.33
C LYS A 493 35.37 -3.05 5.69
N GLN A 494 34.53 -2.03 5.78
CA GLN A 494 33.77 -1.73 7.00
C GLN A 494 32.75 -2.82 7.33
N LYS A 495 32.06 -3.37 6.32
CA LYS A 495 31.17 -4.53 6.49
C LYS A 495 31.93 -5.73 7.04
N ASN A 496 33.15 -6.00 6.54
CA ASN A 496 33.98 -7.08 7.06
C ASN A 496 34.43 -6.84 8.51
N CYS A 497 34.81 -5.62 8.89
CA CYS A 497 35.11 -5.30 10.30
C CYS A 497 33.87 -5.49 11.19
N LEU A 498 32.72 -4.97 10.76
CA LEU A 498 31.47 -5.11 11.49
C LEU A 498 31.03 -6.58 11.60
N LYS A 499 31.24 -7.38 10.54
CA LYS A 499 31.03 -8.83 10.57
C LYS A 499 31.83 -9.50 11.68
N VAL A 500 33.13 -9.22 11.77
CA VAL A 500 34.00 -9.78 12.82
C VAL A 500 33.50 -9.40 14.22
N ILE A 501 33.08 -8.14 14.41
CA ILE A 501 32.52 -7.66 15.68
C ILE A 501 31.20 -8.38 16.01
N LEU A 502 30.28 -8.46 15.04
CA LEU A 502 28.98 -9.13 15.20
C LEU A 502 29.17 -10.62 15.54
N GLU A 503 30.06 -11.31 14.84
CA GLU A 503 30.38 -12.73 15.08
C GLU A 503 31.03 -12.97 16.43
N HIS A 504 31.80 -12.00 16.94
CA HIS A 504 32.40 -12.08 18.27
C HIS A 504 31.39 -11.79 19.39
N VAL A 505 30.46 -10.87 19.17
CA VAL A 505 29.54 -10.35 20.18
C VAL A 505 28.23 -11.14 20.25
N LEU A 506 27.57 -11.42 19.12
CA LEU A 506 26.24 -12.06 19.08
C LEU A 506 26.17 -13.38 19.86
N PRO A 507 27.19 -14.27 19.80
CA PRO A 507 27.16 -15.52 20.58
C PRO A 507 27.18 -15.31 22.10
N LYS A 508 27.70 -14.18 22.58
CA LYS A 508 27.90 -13.89 24.01
C LYS A 508 26.74 -13.12 24.65
N ILE A 509 25.88 -12.51 23.84
CA ILE A 509 24.76 -11.71 24.33
C ILE A 509 23.68 -12.60 24.93
N LYS A 510 23.34 -12.30 26.18
CA LYS A 510 22.24 -12.93 26.93
C LYS A 510 20.94 -12.13 26.86
N ASP A 511 21.03 -10.81 26.71
CA ASP A 511 19.85 -9.95 26.60
C ASP A 511 19.24 -10.05 25.20
N ASN A 512 17.99 -10.47 25.11
CA ASN A 512 17.36 -10.72 23.81
C ASN A 512 17.20 -9.46 22.99
N ARG A 513 16.79 -8.35 23.62
CA ARG A 513 16.50 -7.10 22.92
C ARG A 513 17.77 -6.52 22.29
N THR A 514 18.88 -6.54 23.02
CA THR A 514 20.18 -6.13 22.50
C THR A 514 20.65 -7.07 21.39
N GLY A 515 20.48 -8.38 21.54
CA GLY A 515 20.85 -9.36 20.51
C GLY A 515 20.07 -9.18 19.20
N GLN A 516 18.75 -8.99 19.30
CA GLN A 516 17.89 -8.67 18.16
C GLN A 516 18.30 -7.36 17.49
N ARG A 517 18.57 -6.30 18.28
CA ARG A 517 19.03 -5.00 17.80
C ARG A 517 20.37 -5.05 17.08
N TYR A 518 21.29 -5.93 17.48
CA TYR A 518 22.56 -6.09 16.79
C TYR A 518 22.46 -7.02 15.57
N LEU A 519 21.60 -8.05 15.63
CA LEU A 519 21.30 -8.87 14.46
C LEU A 519 20.63 -8.06 13.35
N SER A 520 19.79 -7.08 13.70
CA SER A 520 19.18 -6.19 12.70
C SER A 520 20.25 -5.43 11.91
N LEU A 521 21.38 -5.04 12.51
CA LEU A 521 22.49 -4.43 11.78
C LEU A 521 23.05 -5.35 10.69
N ALA A 522 23.12 -6.66 10.94
CA ALA A 522 23.56 -7.61 9.93
C ALA A 522 22.61 -7.61 8.73
N LEU A 523 21.30 -7.55 8.98
CA LEU A 523 20.28 -7.48 7.93
C LEU A 523 20.29 -6.12 7.21
N ASP A 524 20.31 -5.02 7.98
CA ASP A 524 20.32 -3.64 7.49
C ASP A 524 21.57 -3.35 6.62
N TYR A 525 22.67 -4.07 6.82
CA TYR A 525 23.88 -3.89 6.01
C TYR A 525 24.20 -5.05 5.07
N GLU A 526 23.28 -6.02 4.95
CA GLU A 526 23.43 -7.22 4.11
C GLU A 526 24.73 -7.98 4.42
N ILE A 527 25.04 -8.13 5.71
CA ILE A 527 26.22 -8.83 6.19
C ILE A 527 25.87 -10.30 6.39
N THR A 528 26.51 -11.14 5.60
CA THR A 528 26.43 -12.60 5.77
C THR A 528 27.35 -13.04 6.92
N LEU A 529 26.74 -13.39 8.05
CA LEU A 529 27.42 -13.94 9.21
C LEU A 529 27.91 -15.37 8.93
N ASP A 530 28.90 -15.83 9.70
CA ASP A 530 29.34 -17.23 9.67
C ASP A 530 28.19 -18.18 10.02
N LYS A 531 28.20 -19.38 9.43
CA LYS A 531 27.13 -20.37 9.60
C LYS A 531 26.95 -20.76 11.08
N ASP A 532 28.02 -20.87 11.85
CA ASP A 532 27.92 -21.20 13.28
C ASP A 532 27.22 -20.06 14.06
N VAL A 533 27.49 -18.81 13.68
CA VAL A 533 26.86 -17.63 14.28
C VAL A 533 25.40 -17.50 13.85
N GLN A 534 25.09 -17.71 12.57
CA GLN A 534 23.70 -17.73 12.08
C GLN A 534 22.86 -18.77 12.82
N GLU A 535 23.41 -19.96 13.04
CA GLU A 535 22.75 -21.03 13.79
C GLU A 535 22.49 -20.62 15.25
N ILE A 536 23.42 -19.91 15.90
CA ILE A 536 23.21 -19.34 17.23
C ILE A 536 22.11 -18.27 17.20
N CYS A 537 22.12 -17.41 16.19
CA CYS A 537 21.18 -16.29 16.00
C CYS A 537 19.77 -16.71 15.62
N LEU A 538 19.50 -17.98 15.29
CA LEU A 538 18.13 -18.49 15.11
C LEU A 538 17.23 -18.30 16.34
N LYS A 539 17.81 -18.03 17.53
CA LYS A 539 17.06 -17.60 18.72
C LYS A 539 16.38 -16.22 18.57
N TYR A 540 16.74 -15.46 17.53
CA TYR A 540 16.19 -14.15 17.16
C TYR A 540 15.43 -14.24 15.83
N ALA A 541 14.70 -15.35 15.61
CA ALA A 541 14.07 -15.71 14.35
C ALA A 541 13.18 -14.61 13.75
N SER A 542 12.54 -13.78 14.58
CA SER A 542 11.55 -12.78 14.17
C SER A 542 12.13 -11.46 13.70
N VAL A 543 13.45 -11.25 13.83
CA VAL A 543 14.12 -10.01 13.43
C VAL A 543 13.97 -9.76 11.92
N ARG A 544 13.72 -8.51 11.53
CA ARG A 544 13.54 -8.04 10.15
C ARG A 544 14.44 -6.84 9.86
N ASP A 545 14.67 -6.54 8.58
CA ASP A 545 15.34 -5.30 8.14
C ASP A 545 14.50 -4.10 8.57
N SER A 546 15.14 -3.14 9.24
CA SER A 546 14.52 -1.99 9.88
C SER A 546 14.42 -0.75 8.98
N ARG A 547 14.98 -0.78 7.77
CA ARG A 547 15.01 0.35 6.82
C ARG A 547 13.71 0.50 6.01
N TRP A 548 12.79 -0.44 6.14
CA TRP A 548 11.62 -0.56 5.26
C TRP A 548 10.31 -0.84 6.01
N GLU A 549 10.10 -0.22 7.18
CA GLU A 549 8.91 -0.37 8.03
C GLU A 549 7.54 -0.09 7.34
N HIS A 550 7.53 0.37 6.08
CA HIS A 550 6.32 0.73 5.33
C HIS A 550 6.13 -0.01 3.99
N ALA A 551 6.98 -0.98 3.62
CA ALA A 551 6.82 -1.74 2.38
C ALA A 551 6.28 -3.17 2.64
N TYR A 552 5.28 -3.57 1.85
CA TYR A 552 4.44 -4.78 1.98
C TYR A 552 5.15 -6.14 1.78
N SER A 553 6.47 -6.26 1.96
CA SER A 553 7.17 -7.53 1.78
C SER A 553 8.49 -7.59 2.55
N HIS A 554 8.52 -8.15 3.77
CA HIS A 554 9.81 -8.50 4.38
C HIS A 554 9.77 -9.82 5.14
N LYS A 555 10.61 -10.77 4.70
CA LYS A 555 10.83 -12.09 5.30
C LYS A 555 11.60 -11.97 6.64
N PRO A 556 11.26 -12.75 7.68
CA PRO A 556 11.98 -12.79 8.95
C PRO A 556 13.38 -13.42 8.82
N PHE A 557 14.29 -13.17 9.78
CA PHE A 557 15.66 -13.70 9.79
C PHE A 557 15.72 -15.23 9.58
N ILE A 558 14.75 -15.97 10.11
CA ILE A 558 14.66 -17.42 9.93
C ILE A 558 14.67 -17.84 8.45
N ASP A 559 14.03 -17.10 7.55
CA ASP A 559 14.01 -17.42 6.13
C ASP A 559 15.40 -17.29 5.51
N TYR A 560 16.14 -16.24 5.91
CA TYR A 560 17.52 -16.02 5.49
C TYR A 560 18.44 -17.13 6.04
N ALA A 561 18.34 -17.42 7.32
CA ALA A 561 19.18 -18.43 7.98
C ALA A 561 18.93 -19.84 7.40
N VAL A 562 17.69 -20.21 7.11
CA VAL A 562 17.35 -21.50 6.47
C VAL A 562 17.96 -21.61 5.08
N GLN A 563 17.90 -20.53 4.30
CA GLN A 563 18.47 -20.49 2.95
C GLN A 563 20.00 -20.69 2.97
N GLU A 564 20.71 -20.04 3.90
CA GLU A 564 22.18 -20.05 3.95
C GLU A 564 22.79 -21.26 4.69
N LEU A 565 22.17 -21.69 5.80
CA LEU A 565 22.61 -22.87 6.55
C LEU A 565 22.32 -24.17 5.79
N GLY A 566 21.29 -24.15 4.94
CA GLY A 566 20.68 -25.34 4.36
C GLY A 566 19.66 -25.97 5.32
N LYS A 567 18.63 -26.58 4.72
CA LYS A 567 17.45 -27.11 5.40
C LYS A 567 17.79 -27.98 6.62
N GLU A 568 18.62 -29.01 6.43
CA GLU A 568 18.94 -29.99 7.48
C GLU A 568 19.57 -29.34 8.73
N ARG A 569 20.55 -28.45 8.52
CA ARG A 569 21.26 -27.78 9.62
C ARG A 569 20.35 -26.78 10.35
N ALA A 570 19.58 -26.00 9.61
CA ALA A 570 18.63 -25.05 10.20
C ALA A 570 17.53 -25.77 10.99
N GLU A 571 16.93 -26.83 10.42
CA GLU A 571 15.87 -27.60 11.08
C GLU A 571 16.34 -28.25 12.38
N HIS A 572 17.54 -28.83 12.40
CA HIS A 572 18.11 -29.39 13.64
C HIS A 572 18.16 -28.34 14.77
N ARG A 573 18.59 -27.11 14.45
CA ARG A 573 18.65 -26.02 15.41
C ARG A 573 17.27 -25.50 15.82
N ILE A 574 16.37 -25.30 14.85
CA ILE A 574 14.99 -24.87 15.09
C ILE A 574 14.29 -25.86 16.03
N ILE A 575 14.45 -27.17 15.77
CA ILE A 575 13.92 -28.23 16.63
C ILE A 575 14.47 -28.10 18.06
N SER A 576 15.78 -27.89 18.21
CA SER A 576 16.39 -27.70 19.53
C SER A 576 15.85 -26.47 20.27
N LEU A 577 15.57 -25.37 19.57
CA LEU A 577 15.08 -24.13 20.17
C LEU A 577 13.61 -24.26 20.60
N ILE A 578 12.77 -24.89 19.79
CA ILE A 578 11.36 -25.14 20.15
C ILE A 578 11.27 -26.09 21.35
N LYS A 579 12.14 -27.11 21.42
CA LYS A 579 12.18 -28.05 22.56
C LYS A 579 12.66 -27.43 23.87
N ASN A 580 13.43 -26.33 23.80
CA ASN A 580 13.97 -25.64 24.97
C ASN A 580 13.90 -24.11 24.76
N PRO A 581 12.71 -23.50 24.92
CA PRO A 581 12.48 -22.10 24.56
C PRO A 581 13.01 -21.09 25.59
N LYS A 582 13.81 -21.54 26.57
CA LYS A 582 14.34 -20.67 27.62
C LYS A 582 15.17 -19.55 27.01
N GLY A 583 14.74 -18.31 27.25
CA GLY A 583 15.41 -17.13 26.70
C GLY A 583 15.05 -16.83 25.25
N LEU A 584 13.91 -17.31 24.73
CA LEU A 584 13.31 -16.79 23.49
C LEU A 584 12.28 -15.71 23.83
N ASP A 585 12.19 -14.69 22.98
CA ASP A 585 11.02 -13.82 22.95
C ASP A 585 9.81 -14.58 22.38
N VAL A 586 8.60 -14.17 22.76
CA VAL A 586 7.37 -14.78 22.22
C VAL A 586 7.34 -14.69 20.70
N CYS A 587 7.69 -13.55 20.11
CA CYS A 587 7.68 -13.37 18.66
C CYS A 587 8.66 -14.32 17.96
N ASP A 588 9.83 -14.54 18.55
CA ASP A 588 10.83 -15.47 18.02
C ASP A 588 10.34 -16.91 18.08
N TYR A 589 9.71 -17.31 19.19
CA TYR A 589 9.09 -18.62 19.31
C TYR A 589 7.99 -18.82 18.26
N LEU A 590 7.14 -17.79 18.05
CA LEU A 590 6.06 -17.89 17.07
C LEU A 590 6.58 -18.09 15.64
N GLU A 591 7.63 -17.37 15.23
CA GLU A 591 8.20 -17.52 13.89
C GLU A 591 8.88 -18.88 13.70
N LEU A 592 9.57 -19.40 14.74
CA LEU A 592 10.11 -20.77 14.74
C LEU A 592 9.00 -21.81 14.57
N ALA A 593 7.90 -21.66 15.33
CA ALA A 593 6.76 -22.57 15.26
C ALA A 593 6.05 -22.53 13.90
N LYS A 594 5.85 -21.33 13.32
CA LYS A 594 5.29 -21.18 11.97
C LYS A 594 6.12 -21.92 10.92
N TYR A 595 7.44 -21.76 10.97
CA TYR A 595 8.33 -22.49 10.06
C TYR A 595 8.22 -24.00 10.27
N ALA A 596 8.25 -24.48 11.52
CA ALA A 596 8.18 -25.90 11.82
C ALA A 596 6.89 -26.56 11.32
N ILE A 597 5.75 -25.84 11.40
CA ILE A 597 4.47 -26.31 10.87
C ILE A 597 4.50 -26.36 9.34
N ASN A 598 4.96 -25.29 8.67
CA ASN A 598 5.06 -25.26 7.21
C ASN A 598 6.04 -26.30 6.64
N ALA A 599 7.09 -26.64 7.40
CA ALA A 599 8.07 -27.64 7.03
C ALA A 599 7.67 -29.07 7.46
N HIS A 600 6.51 -29.25 8.09
CA HIS A 600 6.00 -30.53 8.62
C HIS A 600 6.95 -31.23 9.61
N LEU A 601 7.57 -30.46 10.51
CA LEU A 601 8.48 -30.98 11.55
C LEU A 601 7.70 -31.55 12.74
N SER A 602 7.08 -32.71 12.54
CA SER A 602 6.19 -33.34 13.53
C SER A 602 6.85 -33.59 14.89
N GLY A 603 8.17 -33.78 14.94
CA GLY A 603 8.95 -34.02 16.17
C GLY A 603 8.98 -32.86 17.18
N VAL A 604 8.37 -31.71 16.88
CA VAL A 604 8.23 -30.56 17.80
C VAL A 604 6.79 -30.20 18.17
N TYR A 605 5.78 -30.83 17.57
CA TYR A 605 4.38 -30.42 17.76
C TYR A 605 3.93 -30.49 19.22
N SER A 606 4.36 -31.51 19.96
CA SER A 606 4.07 -31.62 21.40
C SER A 606 4.58 -30.42 22.21
N TYR A 607 5.68 -29.79 21.79
CA TYR A 607 6.25 -28.62 22.47
C TYR A 607 5.54 -27.33 22.07
N ILE A 608 5.09 -27.23 20.82
CA ILE A 608 4.24 -26.13 20.34
C ILE A 608 2.90 -26.16 21.08
N PHE A 609 2.32 -27.34 21.27
CA PHE A 609 1.10 -27.52 22.05
C PHE A 609 1.29 -27.15 23.52
N GLU A 610 2.42 -27.54 24.12
CA GLU A 610 2.73 -27.12 25.49
C GLU A 610 2.81 -25.59 25.60
N PHE A 611 3.41 -24.90 24.62
CA PHE A 611 3.41 -23.44 24.58
C PHE A 611 1.99 -22.86 24.51
N ILE A 612 1.13 -23.42 23.64
CA ILE A 612 -0.28 -22.98 23.50
C ILE A 612 -1.05 -23.11 24.82
N LYS A 613 -0.80 -24.15 25.62
CA LYS A 613 -1.44 -24.36 26.93
C LYS A 613 -1.09 -23.28 27.97
N HIS A 614 0.07 -22.62 27.83
CA HIS A 614 0.55 -21.60 28.77
C HIS A 614 0.50 -20.17 28.19
N ASP A 615 -0.09 -19.98 27.01
CA ASP A 615 -0.19 -18.68 26.36
C ASP A 615 -1.33 -17.84 26.94
N GLU A 616 -1.02 -17.12 28.02
CA GLU A 616 -1.96 -16.21 28.66
C GLU A 616 -2.33 -15.02 27.76
N ASP A 617 -1.48 -14.55 26.86
CA ASP A 617 -1.76 -13.31 26.14
C ASP A 617 -2.46 -13.51 24.79
N GLY A 618 -2.57 -14.77 24.32
CA GLY A 618 -3.33 -15.13 23.12
C GLY A 618 -2.55 -14.96 21.81
N TYR A 619 -1.23 -14.89 21.90
CA TYR A 619 -0.33 -14.75 20.76
C TYR A 619 -0.37 -15.96 19.79
N SER A 620 -0.79 -17.12 20.28
CA SER A 620 -0.80 -18.39 19.57
C SER A 620 -1.95 -18.55 18.57
N GLY A 621 -2.89 -17.62 18.51
CA GLY A 621 -4.05 -17.71 17.61
C GLY A 621 -3.65 -17.98 16.14
N ASN A 622 -2.61 -17.28 15.67
CA ASN A 622 -2.09 -17.46 14.32
C ASN A 622 -1.41 -18.81 14.11
N ILE A 623 -0.74 -19.36 15.13
CA ILE A 623 -0.15 -20.71 15.08
C ILE A 623 -1.25 -21.76 15.00
N ILE A 624 -2.26 -21.67 15.86
CA ILE A 624 -3.38 -22.61 15.88
C ILE A 624 -4.07 -22.61 14.52
N ASN A 625 -4.37 -21.44 13.96
CA ASN A 625 -4.98 -21.34 12.63
C ASN A 625 -4.09 -21.92 11.52
N LEU A 626 -2.77 -21.66 11.56
CA LEU A 626 -1.83 -22.22 10.59
C LEU A 626 -1.76 -23.74 10.70
N TYR A 627 -1.72 -24.27 11.93
CA TYR A 627 -1.70 -25.69 12.22
C TYR A 627 -2.95 -26.38 11.67
N LEU A 628 -4.14 -25.83 11.96
CA LEU A 628 -5.42 -26.35 11.46
C LEU A 628 -5.51 -26.35 9.92
N LYS A 629 -4.84 -25.41 9.25
CA LYS A 629 -4.79 -25.36 7.78
C LYS A 629 -3.80 -26.36 7.17
N SER A 630 -2.73 -26.67 7.88
CA SER A 630 -1.56 -27.37 7.33
C SER A 630 -1.59 -28.87 7.65
N GLU A 631 -2.19 -29.28 8.76
CA GLU A 631 -2.16 -30.65 9.25
C GLU A 631 -3.54 -31.33 9.16
N PRO A 632 -3.65 -32.49 8.46
CA PRO A 632 -4.91 -33.22 8.32
C PRO A 632 -5.57 -33.59 9.65
N ASP A 633 -4.77 -34.00 10.64
CA ASP A 633 -5.24 -34.40 11.98
C ASP A 633 -5.20 -33.22 12.97
N GLY A 634 -4.97 -31.99 12.49
CA GLY A 634 -4.71 -30.83 13.34
C GLY A 634 -5.85 -30.53 14.31
N MET A 635 -7.08 -30.82 13.91
CA MET A 635 -8.25 -30.65 14.75
C MET A 635 -8.26 -31.59 15.96
N GLU A 636 -8.07 -32.89 15.75
CA GLU A 636 -8.09 -33.89 16.83
C GLU A 636 -7.02 -33.56 17.87
N GLN A 637 -5.85 -33.12 17.42
CA GLN A 637 -4.73 -32.76 18.29
C GLN A 637 -4.97 -31.47 19.09
N ILE A 638 -5.52 -30.42 18.46
CA ILE A 638 -5.90 -29.18 19.18
C ILE A 638 -7.02 -29.47 20.19
N MET A 639 -7.97 -30.34 19.83
CA MET A 639 -9.04 -30.75 20.74
C MET A 639 -8.52 -31.59 21.91
N ALA A 640 -7.53 -32.45 21.69
CA ALA A 640 -6.91 -33.25 22.75
C ALA A 640 -6.24 -32.39 23.84
N ILE A 641 -5.80 -31.17 23.50
CA ILE A 641 -5.19 -30.23 24.45
C ILE A 641 -6.17 -29.15 24.94
N PHE A 642 -7.40 -29.11 24.45
CA PHE A 642 -8.33 -28.00 24.63
C PHE A 642 -8.63 -27.68 26.11
N GLN A 643 -8.75 -28.72 26.94
CA GLN A 643 -9.02 -28.55 28.37
C GLN A 643 -7.93 -27.73 29.08
N ASP A 644 -6.68 -27.89 28.62
CA ASP A 644 -5.49 -27.26 29.18
C ASP A 644 -5.22 -25.86 28.61
N ILE A 645 -5.92 -25.43 27.55
CA ILE A 645 -5.80 -24.07 26.99
C ILE A 645 -6.35 -23.06 28.02
N PRO A 646 -5.77 -21.85 28.17
CA PRO A 646 -6.29 -20.85 29.10
C PRO A 646 -7.75 -20.48 28.82
N ASP A 647 -8.57 -20.40 29.88
CA ASP A 647 -10.03 -20.23 29.78
C ASP A 647 -10.47 -19.04 28.92
N LYS A 648 -9.72 -17.93 28.97
CA LYS A 648 -9.99 -16.71 28.18
C LYS A 648 -9.85 -16.89 26.67
N HIS A 649 -9.09 -17.90 26.22
CA HIS A 649 -8.84 -18.15 24.80
C HIS A 649 -9.71 -19.27 24.23
N LYS A 650 -10.33 -20.08 25.09
CA LYS A 650 -11.15 -21.23 24.69
C LYS A 650 -12.25 -20.86 23.69
N ALA A 651 -12.93 -19.74 23.89
CA ALA A 651 -13.99 -19.29 22.98
C ALA A 651 -13.45 -18.98 21.58
N TYR A 652 -12.31 -18.27 21.51
CA TYR A 652 -11.64 -17.94 20.25
C TYR A 652 -11.13 -19.19 19.52
N VAL A 653 -10.56 -20.16 20.25
CA VAL A 653 -10.12 -21.45 19.68
C VAL A 653 -11.29 -22.24 19.10
N LEU A 654 -12.42 -22.33 19.82
CA LEU A 654 -13.63 -22.98 19.31
C LEU A 654 -14.15 -22.29 18.05
N LYS A 655 -14.16 -20.95 18.02
CA LYS A 655 -14.54 -20.19 16.82
C LYS A 655 -13.64 -20.51 15.62
N MET A 656 -12.32 -20.61 15.82
CA MET A 656 -11.39 -21.02 14.75
C MET A 656 -11.66 -22.44 14.25
N LEU A 657 -11.89 -23.39 15.15
CA LEU A 657 -12.21 -24.78 14.80
C LEU A 657 -13.49 -24.87 13.95
N MET A 658 -14.50 -24.08 14.30
CA MET A 658 -15.76 -23.99 13.54
C MET A 658 -15.57 -23.48 12.10
N CYS A 659 -14.54 -22.67 11.81
CA CYS A 659 -14.26 -22.23 10.44
C CYS A 659 -13.70 -23.36 9.55
N HIS A 660 -13.08 -24.39 10.15
CA HIS A 660 -12.45 -25.50 9.44
C HIS A 660 -13.34 -26.75 9.37
N LEU A 661 -14.33 -26.88 10.24
CA LEU A 661 -15.35 -27.93 10.21
C LEU A 661 -16.46 -27.58 9.21
N LYS A 662 -16.64 -28.40 8.17
CA LYS A 662 -17.80 -28.26 7.25
C LYS A 662 -18.90 -29.30 7.49
N ASP A 663 -18.54 -30.50 7.97
CA ASP A 663 -19.46 -31.66 7.93
C ASP A 663 -19.72 -32.35 9.30
N ASP A 664 -18.87 -32.17 10.33
CA ASP A 664 -19.10 -32.71 11.68
C ASP A 664 -18.79 -31.69 12.79
N MET A 665 -19.83 -31.16 13.42
CA MET A 665 -19.75 -30.16 14.50
C MET A 665 -20.05 -30.74 15.89
N GLN A 666 -20.25 -32.06 16.01
CA GLN A 666 -20.75 -32.65 17.26
C GLN A 666 -19.76 -32.45 18.42
N LEU A 667 -18.47 -32.65 18.14
CA LEU A 667 -17.41 -32.45 19.12
C LEU A 667 -17.35 -31.01 19.66
N VAL A 668 -17.52 -30.00 18.79
CA VAL A 668 -17.57 -28.59 19.19
C VAL A 668 -18.81 -28.29 20.02
N LYS A 669 -19.98 -28.83 19.64
CA LYS A 669 -21.23 -28.68 20.40
C LYS A 669 -21.09 -29.23 21.83
N ASP A 670 -20.56 -30.44 21.96
CA ASP A 670 -20.36 -31.09 23.26
C ASP A 670 -19.39 -30.30 24.12
N THR A 671 -18.33 -29.75 23.52
CA THR A 671 -17.32 -28.92 24.20
C THR A 671 -17.89 -27.58 24.66
N LEU A 672 -18.67 -26.89 23.82
CA LEU A 672 -19.36 -25.66 24.19
C LEU A 672 -20.34 -25.88 25.35
N ALA A 673 -21.04 -27.01 25.38
CA ALA A 673 -21.94 -27.37 26.48
C ALA A 673 -21.16 -27.66 27.77
N HIS A 674 -20.06 -28.41 27.68
CA HIS A 674 -19.21 -28.75 28.83
C HIS A 674 -18.57 -27.51 29.48
N PHE A 675 -18.16 -26.52 28.69
CA PHE A 675 -17.49 -25.30 29.18
C PHE A 675 -18.40 -24.06 29.26
N LYS A 676 -19.73 -24.22 29.21
CA LYS A 676 -20.71 -23.11 29.15
C LYS A 676 -20.42 -21.98 30.16
N ASP A 677 -20.30 -22.31 31.44
CA ASP A 677 -20.13 -21.31 32.51
C ASP A 677 -18.80 -20.57 32.40
N THR A 678 -17.74 -21.29 32.05
CA THR A 678 -16.40 -20.72 31.83
C THR A 678 -16.40 -19.76 30.64
N LEU A 679 -16.96 -20.18 29.50
CA LEU A 679 -16.97 -19.37 28.28
C LEU A 679 -17.83 -18.11 28.44
N LEU A 680 -19.00 -18.23 29.08
CA LEU A 680 -19.86 -17.08 29.39
C LEU A 680 -19.17 -16.06 30.30
N LYS A 681 -18.34 -16.52 31.24
CA LYS A 681 -17.61 -15.65 32.17
C LYS A 681 -16.50 -14.85 31.47
N TYR A 682 -15.72 -15.49 30.58
CA TYR A 682 -14.53 -14.86 30.01
C TYR A 682 -14.76 -14.20 28.64
N ASP A 683 -15.59 -14.78 27.78
CA ASP A 683 -15.87 -14.26 26.43
C ASP A 683 -17.31 -14.60 26.02
N LYS A 684 -18.26 -13.95 26.69
CA LYS A 684 -19.71 -14.07 26.40
C LYS A 684 -20.00 -13.83 24.93
N LYS A 685 -19.33 -12.84 24.32
CA LYS A 685 -19.54 -12.45 22.93
C LYS A 685 -19.22 -13.62 22.01
N THR A 686 -17.98 -14.10 21.99
CA THR A 686 -17.56 -15.20 21.11
C THR A 686 -18.32 -16.49 21.40
N TYR A 687 -18.67 -16.76 22.66
CA TYR A 687 -19.54 -17.89 23.03
C TYR A 687 -20.91 -17.82 22.34
N LEU A 688 -21.58 -16.66 22.38
CA LEU A 688 -22.87 -16.46 21.71
C LEU A 688 -22.74 -16.61 20.20
N GLU A 689 -21.68 -16.07 19.59
CA GLU A 689 -21.41 -16.23 18.15
C GLU A 689 -21.26 -17.70 17.75
N CYS A 690 -20.54 -18.49 18.56
CA CYS A 690 -20.37 -19.93 18.32
C CYS A 690 -21.69 -20.69 18.45
N GLN A 691 -22.43 -20.49 19.56
CA GLN A 691 -23.72 -21.14 19.78
C GLN A 691 -24.74 -20.79 18.70
N ALA A 692 -24.76 -19.53 18.27
CA ALA A 692 -25.65 -19.09 17.21
C ALA A 692 -25.27 -19.70 15.85
N SER A 693 -23.99 -19.81 15.55
CA SER A 693 -23.53 -20.48 14.33
C SER A 693 -23.87 -21.99 14.31
N LEU A 694 -24.20 -22.58 15.47
CA LEU A 694 -24.62 -23.98 15.59
C LEU A 694 -26.14 -24.18 15.60
N GLY A 695 -26.93 -23.11 15.51
CA GLY A 695 -28.39 -23.17 15.50
C GLY A 695 -29.04 -23.13 16.89
N ASN A 696 -28.34 -22.65 17.92
CA ASN A 696 -28.88 -22.58 19.27
C ASN A 696 -29.92 -21.44 19.41
N GLN A 697 -31.14 -21.80 19.80
CA GLN A 697 -32.26 -20.86 19.94
C GLN A 697 -32.10 -19.90 21.13
N GLU A 698 -31.66 -20.37 22.29
CA GLU A 698 -31.44 -19.53 23.48
C GLU A 698 -30.36 -18.48 23.21
N ALA A 699 -29.28 -18.87 22.51
CA ALA A 699 -28.22 -17.94 22.13
C ALA A 699 -28.70 -16.89 21.13
N LEU A 700 -29.57 -17.28 20.18
CA LEU A 700 -30.19 -16.34 19.23
C LEU A 700 -31.05 -15.28 19.95
N GLU A 701 -31.82 -15.70 20.95
CA GLU A 701 -32.65 -14.80 21.76
C GLU A 701 -31.79 -13.84 22.60
N GLU A 702 -30.71 -14.34 23.20
CA GLU A 702 -29.77 -13.50 23.95
C GLU A 702 -29.01 -12.53 23.03
N ILE A 703 -28.67 -12.93 21.79
CA ILE A 703 -28.10 -12.03 20.77
C ILE A 703 -29.08 -10.90 20.46
N LEU A 704 -30.35 -11.22 20.19
CA LEU A 704 -31.37 -10.21 19.93
C LEU A 704 -31.48 -9.24 21.11
N LYS A 705 -31.47 -9.74 22.35
CA LYS A 705 -31.50 -8.91 23.55
C LYS A 705 -30.29 -7.97 23.62
N CYS A 706 -29.07 -8.50 23.51
CA CYS A 706 -27.85 -7.71 23.54
C CYS A 706 -27.82 -6.64 22.44
N MET A 707 -28.22 -6.98 21.21
CA MET A 707 -28.25 -6.03 20.10
C MET A 707 -29.38 -5.00 20.21
N THR A 708 -30.48 -5.33 20.90
CA THR A 708 -31.54 -4.36 21.20
C THR A 708 -31.08 -3.34 22.25
N GLU A 709 -30.27 -3.76 23.22
CA GLU A 709 -29.68 -2.87 24.24
C GLU A 709 -28.55 -2.00 23.65
N ASP A 710 -27.69 -2.60 22.82
CA ASP A 710 -26.62 -1.92 22.09
C ASP A 710 -26.47 -2.53 20.69
N LYS A 711 -26.90 -1.81 19.65
CA LYS A 711 -26.86 -2.28 18.26
C LYS A 711 -25.44 -2.59 17.77
N TYR A 712 -24.39 -2.09 18.43
CA TYR A 712 -22.98 -2.36 18.09
C TYR A 712 -22.28 -3.33 19.05
N TYR A 713 -23.02 -4.04 19.93
CA TYR A 713 -22.46 -4.96 20.92
C TYR A 713 -21.47 -5.99 20.31
N PHE A 714 -21.76 -6.50 19.11
CA PHE A 714 -20.91 -7.44 18.40
C PHE A 714 -19.82 -6.78 17.53
N GLY A 715 -19.59 -5.48 17.64
CA GLY A 715 -18.52 -4.76 16.94
C GLY A 715 -18.88 -4.35 15.51
N ASN A 716 -17.85 -3.94 14.76
CA ASN A 716 -18.01 -3.26 13.48
C ASN A 716 -18.39 -4.21 12.31
N VAL A 717 -18.96 -3.59 11.27
CA VAL A 717 -19.45 -4.06 9.95
C VAL A 717 -18.93 -5.40 9.40
N PHE A 718 -17.65 -5.79 9.57
CA PHE A 718 -17.03 -6.96 8.94
C PHE A 718 -17.02 -8.25 9.77
N THR A 719 -17.71 -8.28 10.91
CA THR A 719 -17.66 -9.40 11.88
C THR A 719 -19.00 -10.13 12.08
N ALA A 720 -19.94 -10.04 11.13
CA ALA A 720 -21.28 -10.64 11.25
C ALA A 720 -21.24 -12.16 11.53
N ILE A 721 -22.12 -12.62 12.42
CA ILE A 721 -22.25 -14.04 12.82
C ILE A 721 -22.84 -14.83 11.66
N ARG A 722 -22.27 -16.00 11.33
CA ARG A 722 -22.81 -16.91 10.32
C ARG A 722 -23.91 -17.80 10.92
N PHE A 723 -25.17 -17.49 10.69
CA PHE A 723 -26.29 -18.27 11.22
C PHE A 723 -26.53 -19.56 10.41
N CYS A 724 -26.40 -20.73 11.04
CA CYS A 724 -26.61 -22.04 10.39
C CYS A 724 -27.52 -22.95 11.24
N ASN A 725 -28.12 -23.96 10.63
CA ASN A 725 -28.88 -25.04 11.30
C ASN A 725 -30.12 -24.61 12.10
N TYR A 726 -30.68 -23.43 11.85
CA TYR A 726 -31.94 -23.01 12.43
C TYR A 726 -33.14 -23.64 11.73
N THR A 727 -34.21 -23.86 12.49
CA THR A 727 -35.49 -24.33 11.96
C THR A 727 -36.47 -23.18 11.81
N ILE A 728 -37.61 -23.46 11.19
CA ILE A 728 -38.65 -22.46 10.95
C ILE A 728 -39.23 -21.85 12.25
N ASP A 729 -39.07 -22.51 13.39
CA ASP A 729 -39.55 -22.02 14.68
C ASP A 729 -38.72 -20.81 15.18
N SER A 730 -37.49 -20.65 14.69
CA SER A 730 -36.61 -19.52 15.00
C SER A 730 -36.93 -18.26 14.20
N LEU A 731 -37.75 -18.38 13.13
CA LEU A 731 -38.08 -17.28 12.22
C LEU A 731 -38.59 -16.00 12.92
N PRO A 732 -39.40 -16.04 13.99
CA PRO A 732 -39.85 -14.83 14.70
C PRO A 732 -38.71 -14.03 15.36
N VAL A 733 -37.61 -14.69 15.75
CA VAL A 733 -36.44 -14.00 16.33
C VAL A 733 -35.59 -13.39 15.22
N PHE A 734 -35.42 -14.12 14.11
CA PHE A 734 -34.77 -13.59 12.90
C PHE A 734 -35.51 -12.39 12.31
N ASP A 735 -36.85 -12.39 12.34
CA ASP A 735 -37.68 -11.27 11.90
C ASP A 735 -37.31 -9.97 12.66
N LYS A 736 -37.17 -10.06 13.98
CA LYS A 736 -36.78 -8.92 14.84
C LYS A 736 -35.32 -8.52 14.64
N LEU A 737 -34.42 -9.50 14.50
CA LEU A 737 -33.01 -9.22 14.19
C LEU A 737 -32.86 -8.53 12.83
N LEU A 738 -33.67 -8.94 11.84
CA LEU A 738 -33.70 -8.33 10.52
C LEU A 738 -34.16 -6.87 10.60
N ASP A 739 -35.22 -6.59 11.36
CA ASP A 739 -35.68 -5.22 11.63
C ASP A 739 -34.58 -4.36 12.26
N LEU A 740 -33.87 -4.89 13.25
CA LEU A 740 -32.76 -4.20 13.89
C LEU A 740 -31.62 -3.93 12.90
N SER A 741 -31.26 -4.92 12.08
CA SER A 741 -30.19 -4.80 11.09
C SER A 741 -30.44 -3.69 10.07
N PHE A 742 -31.70 -3.42 9.72
CA PHE A 742 -32.06 -2.32 8.82
C PHE A 742 -31.83 -0.92 9.41
N THR A 743 -31.57 -0.81 10.71
CA THR A 743 -31.22 0.45 11.39
C THR A 743 -29.71 0.65 11.55
N MET A 744 -28.91 -0.28 11.04
CA MET A 744 -27.45 -0.24 11.09
C MET A 744 -26.89 0.32 9.78
N ASP A 745 -25.75 0.99 9.86
CA ASP A 745 -25.09 1.62 8.69
C ASP A 745 -24.44 0.61 7.72
N SER A 746 -24.63 -0.70 7.93
CA SER A 746 -23.95 -1.80 7.25
C SER A 746 -24.88 -2.92 6.80
N SER A 747 -24.65 -3.43 5.58
CA SER A 747 -25.41 -4.51 4.95
C SER A 747 -24.95 -5.94 5.32
N PHE A 748 -23.81 -6.12 5.98
CA PHE A 748 -23.26 -7.46 6.25
C PHE A 748 -24.09 -8.26 7.27
N TRP A 749 -24.60 -7.60 8.32
CA TRP A 749 -25.49 -8.25 9.29
C TRP A 749 -26.81 -8.66 8.67
N THR A 750 -27.41 -7.78 7.87
CA THR A 750 -28.63 -8.06 7.12
C THR A 750 -28.44 -9.26 6.19
N SER A 751 -27.31 -9.31 5.49
CA SER A 751 -26.97 -10.43 4.60
C SER A 751 -26.87 -11.76 5.36
N SER A 752 -26.16 -11.78 6.48
CA SER A 752 -25.99 -13.00 7.27
C SER A 752 -27.29 -13.51 7.90
N ILE A 753 -28.14 -12.60 8.38
CA ILE A 753 -29.47 -12.93 8.91
C ILE A 753 -30.34 -13.55 7.80
N ILE A 754 -30.29 -12.99 6.59
CA ILE A 754 -31.00 -13.52 5.42
C ILE A 754 -30.50 -14.89 5.01
N ASP A 755 -29.19 -15.13 5.03
CA ASP A 755 -28.63 -16.46 4.76
C ASP A 755 -29.14 -17.50 5.77
N GLY A 756 -29.24 -17.12 7.05
CA GLY A 756 -29.86 -17.94 8.08
C GLY A 756 -31.33 -18.25 7.79
N ILE A 757 -32.12 -17.23 7.42
CA ILE A 757 -33.53 -17.38 7.02
C ILE A 757 -33.67 -18.30 5.80
N LYS A 758 -32.81 -18.15 4.79
CA LYS A 758 -32.75 -19.01 3.60
C LYS A 758 -32.52 -20.48 3.99
N GLY A 759 -31.64 -20.73 4.94
CA GLY A 759 -31.36 -22.08 5.45
C GLY A 759 -32.58 -22.79 6.06
N MET A 760 -33.53 -22.07 6.68
CA MET A 760 -34.71 -22.64 7.34
C MET A 760 -35.73 -23.25 6.36
N VAL A 761 -35.63 -22.90 5.08
CA VAL A 761 -36.57 -23.35 4.04
C VAL A 761 -36.42 -24.85 3.76
N GLY A 762 -35.18 -25.36 3.69
CA GLY A 762 -34.89 -26.77 3.41
C GLY A 762 -35.60 -27.27 2.14
N THR A 763 -36.30 -28.41 2.26
CA THR A 763 -37.18 -28.99 1.20
C THR A 763 -38.67 -28.91 1.54
N SER A 764 -39.06 -28.16 2.57
CA SER A 764 -40.47 -27.95 2.97
C SER A 764 -41.13 -26.75 2.28
N SER A 765 -42.20 -26.99 1.51
CA SER A 765 -42.98 -25.92 0.86
C SER A 765 -43.70 -25.01 1.87
N VAL A 766 -44.10 -25.56 3.02
CA VAL A 766 -44.74 -24.81 4.11
C VAL A 766 -43.76 -23.83 4.75
N ASN A 767 -42.49 -24.23 4.90
CA ASN A 767 -41.44 -23.36 5.44
C ASN A 767 -41.11 -22.25 4.43
N LEU A 768 -41.07 -22.58 3.13
CA LEU A 768 -40.91 -21.60 2.06
C LEU A 768 -41.99 -20.51 2.14
N GLU A 769 -43.27 -20.88 2.25
CA GLU A 769 -44.37 -19.90 2.35
C GLU A 769 -44.24 -18.99 3.58
N LYS A 770 -43.88 -19.55 4.74
CA LYS A 770 -43.68 -18.77 5.98
C LYS A 770 -42.53 -17.77 5.84
N VAL A 771 -41.39 -18.20 5.29
CA VAL A 771 -40.22 -17.34 5.04
C VAL A 771 -40.56 -16.22 4.05
N ILE A 772 -41.23 -16.57 2.93
CA ILE A 772 -41.67 -15.59 1.94
C ILE A 772 -42.58 -14.56 2.61
N LYS A 773 -43.56 -14.98 3.41
CA LYS A 773 -44.48 -14.06 4.09
C LYS A 773 -43.75 -13.05 4.98
N VAL A 774 -42.76 -13.50 5.74
CA VAL A 774 -41.95 -12.61 6.60
C VAL A 774 -41.16 -11.64 5.74
N LEU A 775 -40.37 -12.11 4.77
CA LEU A 775 -39.55 -11.24 3.93
C LEU A 775 -40.41 -10.26 3.10
N SER A 776 -41.55 -10.72 2.57
CA SER A 776 -42.49 -9.88 1.82
C SER A 776 -43.09 -8.77 2.67
N SER A 777 -43.31 -9.01 3.95
CA SER A 777 -43.83 -7.99 4.88
C SER A 777 -42.84 -6.85 5.17
N LYS A 778 -41.55 -7.05 4.85
CA LYS A 778 -40.48 -6.06 5.05
C LYS A 778 -40.13 -5.28 3.80
N ILE A 779 -40.81 -5.55 2.68
CA ILE A 779 -40.61 -4.82 1.44
C ILE A 779 -41.18 -3.42 1.61
N THR A 780 -40.30 -2.43 1.41
CA THR A 780 -40.62 -1.03 1.25
C THR A 780 -39.99 -0.53 -0.05
N ASP A 781 -40.27 0.71 -0.45
CA ASP A 781 -39.67 1.31 -1.65
C ASP A 781 -38.13 1.28 -1.62
N GLU A 782 -37.54 1.40 -0.42
CA GLU A 782 -36.08 1.34 -0.17
C GLU A 782 -35.53 -0.10 -0.06
N ARG A 783 -36.39 -1.14 0.02
CA ARG A 783 -36.00 -2.54 0.30
C ARG A 783 -36.48 -3.52 -0.76
N THR A 784 -36.67 -3.03 -1.98
CA THR A 784 -37.13 -3.81 -3.13
C THR A 784 -36.22 -5.00 -3.47
N TRP A 785 -34.94 -4.95 -3.08
CA TRP A 785 -33.95 -6.03 -3.22
C TRP A 785 -34.33 -7.33 -2.47
N LEU A 786 -35.20 -7.26 -1.44
CA LEU A 786 -35.72 -8.45 -0.76
C LEU A 786 -36.54 -9.34 -1.70
N ASN A 787 -37.15 -8.79 -2.75
CA ASN A 787 -37.84 -9.59 -3.78
C ASN A 787 -36.89 -10.59 -4.43
N LYS A 788 -35.66 -10.17 -4.74
CA LYS A 788 -34.66 -11.05 -5.36
C LYS A 788 -34.14 -12.10 -4.41
N THR A 789 -34.03 -11.74 -3.13
CA THR A 789 -33.69 -12.68 -2.06
C THR A 789 -34.76 -13.76 -1.96
N ILE A 790 -36.03 -13.35 -1.92
CA ILE A 790 -37.19 -14.26 -1.93
C ILE A 790 -37.15 -15.17 -3.16
N ASP A 791 -36.89 -14.63 -4.35
CA ASP A 791 -36.84 -15.42 -5.58
C ASP A 791 -35.63 -16.38 -5.60
N SER A 792 -34.45 -15.94 -5.16
CA SER A 792 -33.27 -16.80 -4.98
C SER A 792 -33.52 -17.95 -3.99
N ILE A 793 -34.23 -17.68 -2.89
CA ILE A 793 -34.65 -18.70 -1.91
C ILE A 793 -35.60 -19.71 -2.56
N LYS A 794 -36.60 -19.25 -3.32
CA LYS A 794 -37.49 -20.14 -4.09
C LYS A 794 -36.69 -21.01 -5.05
N TYR A 795 -35.83 -20.42 -5.89
CA TYR A 795 -35.00 -21.18 -6.84
C TYR A 795 -34.13 -22.23 -6.15
N SER A 796 -33.45 -21.86 -5.07
CA SER A 796 -32.60 -22.77 -4.29
C SER A 796 -33.40 -23.94 -3.70
N TYR A 797 -34.60 -23.66 -3.14
CA TYR A 797 -35.52 -24.69 -2.66
C TYR A 797 -35.89 -25.69 -3.76
N TYR A 798 -36.23 -25.17 -4.95
CA TYR A 798 -36.64 -26.03 -6.04
C TYR A 798 -35.48 -26.84 -6.62
N GLU A 799 -34.27 -26.28 -6.74
CA GLU A 799 -33.08 -27.05 -7.13
C GLU A 799 -32.80 -28.21 -6.17
N ALA A 800 -32.93 -27.97 -4.85
CA ALA A 800 -32.65 -28.99 -3.83
C ALA A 800 -33.61 -30.19 -3.83
N VAL A 801 -34.84 -30.03 -4.37
CA VAL A 801 -35.88 -31.08 -4.34
C VAL A 801 -35.82 -32.06 -5.53
N ASP A 802 -35.15 -31.75 -6.66
CA ASP A 802 -34.93 -32.73 -7.75
C ASP A 802 -33.49 -32.67 -8.29
N SER A 803 -32.69 -33.70 -8.00
CA SER A 803 -31.26 -33.74 -8.31
C SER A 803 -30.91 -34.06 -9.77
N HIS A 804 -31.87 -34.36 -10.65
CA HIS A 804 -31.61 -34.50 -12.09
C HIS A 804 -32.79 -33.94 -12.92
N MET A 805 -32.60 -32.76 -13.51
CA MET A 805 -33.57 -32.15 -14.42
C MET A 805 -33.05 -32.17 -15.86
N THR A 806 -33.68 -32.98 -16.72
CA THR A 806 -33.69 -32.69 -18.16
C THR A 806 -34.44 -31.39 -18.39
N ILE A 807 -34.27 -30.73 -19.54
CA ILE A 807 -34.94 -29.44 -19.73
C ILE A 807 -36.48 -29.62 -19.85
N GLU A 808 -37.00 -30.82 -20.16
CA GLU A 808 -38.43 -31.12 -19.99
C GLU A 808 -38.88 -31.20 -18.51
N LEU A 809 -38.03 -31.70 -17.61
CA LEU A 809 -38.33 -31.79 -16.18
C LEU A 809 -38.20 -30.42 -15.49
N ALA A 810 -37.22 -29.61 -15.90
CA ALA A 810 -37.19 -28.18 -15.59
C ALA A 810 -38.51 -27.55 -16.06
N ALA A 811 -38.96 -27.94 -17.26
CA ALA A 811 -40.17 -27.42 -17.90
C ALA A 811 -41.49 -27.69 -17.15
N GLU A 812 -41.61 -28.87 -16.58
CA GLU A 812 -42.79 -29.24 -15.80
C GLU A 812 -42.78 -28.56 -14.42
N LYS A 813 -41.58 -28.26 -13.89
CA LYS A 813 -41.39 -27.82 -12.51
C LYS A 813 -41.73 -26.36 -12.28
N VAL A 814 -41.27 -25.43 -13.12
CA VAL A 814 -41.69 -24.03 -12.94
C VAL A 814 -43.17 -23.81 -13.31
N ARG A 815 -43.74 -24.70 -14.12
CA ARG A 815 -45.20 -24.74 -14.34
C ARG A 815 -45.96 -25.02 -13.04
N LYS A 816 -45.44 -25.90 -12.16
CA LYS A 816 -45.99 -26.15 -10.81
C LYS A 816 -45.74 -24.98 -9.84
N MET A 817 -44.58 -24.31 -9.91
CA MET A 817 -44.27 -23.13 -9.06
C MET A 817 -45.26 -21.98 -9.27
N LYS A 818 -45.66 -21.72 -10.52
CA LYS A 818 -46.61 -20.65 -10.86
C LYS A 818 -48.08 -20.99 -10.58
N MET A 819 -48.43 -22.29 -10.45
CA MET A 819 -49.77 -22.68 -10.02
C MET A 819 -49.98 -22.43 -8.52
N LEU A 820 -48.95 -22.60 -7.68
CA LEU A 820 -49.01 -22.30 -6.24
C LEU A 820 -48.94 -20.80 -5.92
N SER A 821 -48.29 -19.97 -6.74
CA SER A 821 -48.31 -18.51 -6.55
C SER A 821 -49.65 -17.86 -6.92
N ASN A 822 -50.43 -18.47 -7.83
CA ASN A 822 -51.75 -17.98 -8.21
C ASN A 822 -52.86 -18.35 -7.21
N SER A 823 -52.62 -19.29 -6.28
CA SER A 823 -53.55 -19.59 -5.18
C SER A 823 -53.41 -18.68 -3.96
N LEU A 824 -52.45 -17.73 -3.97
CA LEU A 824 -52.25 -16.74 -2.91
C LEU A 824 -52.81 -15.34 -3.26
N ASN A 825 -53.49 -15.20 -4.40
CA ASN A 825 -54.27 -14.02 -4.79
C ASN A 825 -55.76 -14.38 -4.95
N ILE A 826 -56.39 -14.84 -3.86
CA ILE A 826 -57.81 -14.61 -3.57
C ILE A 826 -57.91 -13.97 -2.19
#